data_AF-A0A3L8DI00-F1
#
_entry.id   AF-A0A3L8DI00-F1
#
_cell.length_a   1.000
_cell.length_b   1.000
_cell.length_c   1.000
_cell.angle_alpha   90.00
_cell.angle_beta   90.00
_cell.angle_gamma   90.00
#
_symmetry.space_group_name_H-M   'P 1'
#
loop_
_entity.id
_entity.type
_entity.pdbx_description
1 polymer ?
#
loop_
_entity_poly.entity_id
_entity_poly.type
_entity_poly.pdbx_seq_one_letter_code
_entity_poly.pdbx_strand_id
1 'polypeptide(L)'
;MRISIFNENESVLLVGEGNFSFSLALLRHDLNVKLVATCYEVGASRETTKRNVEYLRNNGVCVLFDVDATKLEECTSLRTEPFDKVIFNFPHVGGKMRIEKNRDLLRAFFLSSERILRDNGQVLVTLCNGQGGTPVDDPGRRWDDSWKIVEMAAHGNLVLTRVEPFLWHHFRDYTVTGYRSLEKQFHTAGSLTHFFVKSEPPTVHNIALDRKLDIPERNFDGTTWREMTTYARGTSDCDAKCVYPCSFTLDLTLSTDADFSTAEFYVALYNYAGAVIDNVDLIDRYASPVDRRIKRTYRITYRSNRVPLYRKRVVELHQNMHRLRLHLRSIVATCNAIQRHGCEITLIGRRREVSHRNLLRALSVTACVHEETRPTALRRRKPKSQNQLTVQHFVDIKQASSNVKDLKHVQPIITAKDGENGLGDECFGKNAPHNTVQVPIGTIVRHVDGKIVADLDRPGMMFIAARGGAGGHGNAFFKSNVNQSPEISEYGAIGESLQYVVEVRSMAHIGLIGLPNAGKSTLLRAISRARPKIAAYPFTTLKPHIGMIEYDDYEQVAVADMPGLIENSHKNKGLGITFLKHAERCAALVFIVDVTLDEPWEALEILRYEINQFNEKLNDRPQLVVANKMDLPDAERNLQLLKKNVDLPIIPISAKVGTNVSALLKEIRILYDNLKGDETKKSTDNFS
;
A
#
# COMPACT_ATOMS: atom_id res chain seq x y z
N MET A 1 14.37 16.39 23.13
CA MET A 1 15.74 16.74 23.54
C MET A 1 15.71 17.80 24.64
N ARG A 2 16.15 17.43 25.83
CA ARG A 2 16.49 18.32 26.96
C ARG A 2 18.02 18.39 27.09
N ILE A 3 18.55 19.33 27.87
CA ILE A 3 19.99 19.36 28.19
C ILE A 3 20.36 18.18 29.10
N SER A 4 19.47 17.79 30.01
CA SER A 4 19.62 16.66 30.95
C SER A 4 19.70 15.26 30.32
N ILE A 5 19.98 15.14 29.02
CA ILE A 5 20.26 13.86 28.36
C ILE A 5 21.75 13.57 28.30
N PHE A 6 22.58 14.62 28.40
CA PHE A 6 24.03 14.55 28.33
C PHE A 6 24.57 14.31 29.74
N ASN A 7 25.41 13.30 29.91
CA ASN A 7 26.12 13.03 31.15
C ASN A 7 27.59 13.44 30.97
N GLU A 8 28.27 13.79 32.06
CA GLU A 8 29.68 14.16 32.03
C GLU A 8 30.55 13.04 31.44
N ASN A 9 31.58 13.43 30.69
CA ASN A 9 32.55 12.57 30.01
C ASN A 9 32.00 11.68 28.89
N GLU A 10 30.73 11.85 28.49
CA GLU A 10 30.19 11.15 27.31
C GLU A 10 30.84 11.63 26.00
N SER A 11 31.07 10.69 25.08
CA SER A 11 31.47 10.95 23.71
C SER A 11 30.24 11.17 22.82
N VAL A 12 30.12 12.36 22.23
CA VAL A 12 28.95 12.82 21.47
C VAL A 12 29.34 13.18 20.04
N LEU A 13 28.73 12.51 19.07
CA LEU A 13 28.84 12.81 17.65
C LEU A 13 27.61 13.61 17.18
N LEU A 14 27.83 14.79 16.59
CA LEU A 14 26.83 15.59 15.91
C LEU A 14 26.98 15.43 14.39
N VAL A 15 25.91 14.98 13.74
CA VAL A 15 25.90 14.60 12.32
C VAL A 15 25.12 15.61 11.48
N GLY A 16 25.73 16.10 10.40
CA GLY A 16 25.09 16.99 9.42
C GLY A 16 24.95 18.45 9.85
N GLU A 17 25.90 18.95 10.65
CA GLU A 17 25.94 20.33 11.16
C GLU A 17 26.25 21.35 10.04
N GLY A 18 25.25 21.76 9.25
CA GLY A 18 25.42 22.64 8.09
C GLY A 18 26.01 24.04 8.39
N ASN A 19 25.89 24.53 9.63
CA ASN A 19 26.52 25.78 10.07
C ASN A 19 27.16 25.70 11.48
N PHE A 20 27.22 24.51 12.08
CA PHE A 20 27.73 24.26 13.44
C PHE A 20 27.09 25.07 14.58
N SER A 21 25.92 25.69 14.37
CA SER A 21 25.28 26.52 15.41
C SER A 21 24.69 25.70 16.56
N PHE A 22 24.32 24.43 16.34
CA PHE A 22 23.89 23.54 17.42
C PHE A 22 25.08 23.10 18.28
N SER A 23 26.19 22.74 17.64
CA SER A 23 27.47 22.45 18.30
C SER A 23 27.92 23.60 19.21
N LEU A 24 27.83 24.84 18.70
CA LEU A 24 28.15 26.05 19.46
C LEU A 24 27.17 26.28 20.62
N ALA A 25 25.87 26.08 20.40
CA ALA A 25 24.86 26.20 21.43
C ALA A 25 25.02 25.16 22.55
N LEU A 26 25.44 23.92 22.22
CA LEU A 26 25.77 22.88 23.19
C LEU A 26 27.02 23.20 24.01
N LEU A 27 28.10 23.65 23.37
CA LEU A 27 29.35 24.00 24.04
C LEU A 27 29.14 25.10 25.11
N ARG A 28 28.25 26.06 24.84
CA ARG A 28 27.89 27.14 25.78
C ARG A 28 27.12 26.70 27.03
N HIS A 29 26.66 25.45 27.09
CA HIS A 29 26.02 24.88 28.29
C HIS A 29 27.00 24.17 29.23
N ASP A 30 28.30 24.16 28.90
CA ASP A 30 29.40 23.66 29.75
C ASP A 30 29.18 22.23 30.31
N LEU A 31 28.73 21.33 29.42
CA LEU A 31 28.25 19.99 29.79
C LEU A 31 29.35 18.96 30.06
N ASN A 32 30.62 19.35 30.00
CA ASN A 32 31.79 18.47 30.13
C ASN A 32 31.69 17.18 29.27
N VAL A 33 31.36 17.31 27.97
CA VAL A 33 31.24 16.20 27.02
C VAL A 33 32.32 16.26 25.92
N LYS A 34 32.79 15.09 25.47
CA LYS A 34 33.73 14.96 24.35
C LYS A 34 32.98 15.10 23.03
N LEU A 35 32.91 16.32 22.51
CA LEU A 35 32.13 16.66 21.33
C LEU A 35 32.92 16.49 20.01
N VAL A 36 32.32 15.78 19.06
CA VAL A 36 32.75 15.73 17.65
C VAL A 36 31.61 16.24 16.78
N ALA A 37 31.87 17.25 15.96
CA ALA A 37 30.88 17.86 15.08
C ALA A 37 31.26 17.63 13.60
N THR A 38 30.28 17.23 12.78
CA THR A 38 30.54 16.79 11.40
C THR A 38 29.58 17.41 10.41
N CYS A 39 30.11 17.72 9.22
CA CYS A 39 29.38 18.38 8.14
C CYS A 39 29.57 17.59 6.82
N TYR A 40 28.56 17.61 5.95
CA TYR A 40 28.64 16.94 4.64
C TYR A 40 29.37 17.80 3.61
N GLU A 41 29.30 19.13 3.75
CA GLU A 41 30.06 20.06 2.93
C GLU A 41 31.59 19.87 3.13
N VAL A 42 32.36 20.01 2.05
CA VAL A 42 33.84 19.85 2.03
C VAL A 42 34.58 20.96 2.81
N GLY A 43 33.91 22.06 3.14
CA GLY A 43 34.48 23.16 3.90
C GLY A 43 33.50 24.29 4.21
N ALA A 44 33.91 25.22 5.08
CA ALA A 44 33.10 26.36 5.49
C ALA A 44 33.05 27.47 4.41
N SER A 45 31.96 27.49 3.64
CA SER A 45 31.74 28.47 2.57
C SER A 45 31.37 29.88 3.08
N ARG A 46 30.59 29.96 4.17
CA ARG A 46 30.14 31.23 4.77
C ARG A 46 31.02 31.70 5.92
N GLU A 47 31.11 33.01 6.05
CA GLU A 47 31.83 33.69 7.13
C GLU A 47 31.30 33.33 8.53
N THR A 48 29.98 33.21 8.68
CA THR A 48 29.34 32.72 9.91
C THR A 48 29.76 31.30 10.27
N THR A 49 29.76 30.39 9.29
CA THR A 49 30.22 29.01 9.48
C THR A 49 31.71 28.96 9.85
N LYS A 50 32.56 29.78 9.21
CA LYS A 50 34.00 29.85 9.54
C LYS A 50 34.23 30.24 11.00
N ARG A 51 33.57 31.30 11.47
CA ARG A 51 33.66 31.77 12.87
C ARG A 51 33.20 30.72 13.87
N ASN A 52 32.10 30.02 13.58
CA ASN A 52 31.62 28.93 14.45
C ASN A 52 32.65 27.79 14.52
N VAL A 53 33.22 27.38 13.38
CA VAL A 53 34.23 26.31 13.29
C VAL A 53 35.52 26.68 14.02
N GLU A 54 35.98 27.92 13.87
CA GLU A 54 37.17 28.45 14.55
C GLU A 54 36.95 28.49 16.07
N TYR A 55 35.82 29.03 16.54
CA TYR A 55 35.48 29.04 17.96
C TYR A 55 35.41 27.62 18.55
N LEU A 56 34.76 26.68 17.85
CA LEU A 56 34.66 25.28 18.29
C LEU A 56 36.03 24.62 18.42
N ARG A 57 36.90 24.78 17.43
CA ARG A 57 38.27 24.24 17.45
C ARG A 57 39.13 24.85 18.55
N ASN A 58 39.03 26.16 18.77
CA ASN A 58 39.74 26.86 19.84
C ASN A 58 39.28 26.42 21.25
N ASN A 59 38.09 25.82 21.37
CA ASN A 59 37.56 25.24 22.60
C ASN A 59 37.62 23.69 22.58
N GLY A 60 38.53 23.09 21.79
CA GLY A 60 38.83 21.66 21.84
C GLY A 60 37.82 20.73 21.14
N VAL A 61 36.79 21.27 20.46
CA VAL A 61 35.82 20.44 19.72
C VAL A 61 36.43 19.97 18.40
N CYS A 62 36.36 18.66 18.15
CA CYS A 62 36.79 18.08 16.88
C CYS A 62 35.77 18.41 15.79
N VAL A 63 36.18 19.15 14.75
CA VAL A 63 35.30 19.57 13.64
C VAL A 63 35.76 18.98 12.32
N LEU A 64 34.95 18.08 11.76
CA LEU A 64 35.20 17.34 10.51
C LEU A 64 34.27 17.80 9.38
N PHE A 65 34.80 17.80 8.16
CA PHE A 65 34.10 18.10 6.91
C PHE A 65 34.10 16.87 6.00
N ASP A 66 33.30 16.89 4.93
CA ASP A 66 33.15 15.78 3.97
C ASP A 66 32.73 14.44 4.62
N VAL A 67 31.89 14.52 5.67
CA VAL A 67 31.40 13.34 6.39
C VAL A 67 30.01 12.95 5.88
N ASP A 68 29.93 11.84 5.16
CA ASP A 68 28.66 11.25 4.74
C ASP A 68 27.97 10.51 5.91
N ALA A 69 26.85 11.09 6.36
CA ALA A 69 25.99 10.51 7.40
C ALA A 69 25.48 9.09 7.09
N THR A 70 25.49 8.67 5.82
CA THR A 70 25.09 7.30 5.41
C THR A 70 26.22 6.27 5.51
N LYS A 71 27.46 6.74 5.76
CA LYS A 71 28.72 5.99 5.72
C LYS A 71 29.68 6.45 6.83
N LEU A 72 29.16 6.72 8.03
CA LEU A 72 29.96 7.22 9.17
C LEU A 72 31.17 6.30 9.47
N GLU A 73 31.03 5.01 9.23
CA GLU A 73 32.11 4.04 9.36
C GLU A 73 33.20 4.15 8.30
N GLU A 74 32.99 4.83 7.16
CA GLU A 74 34.06 5.07 6.16
C GLU A 74 35.01 6.19 6.62
N CYS A 75 34.58 7.07 7.53
CA CYS A 75 35.41 8.13 8.10
C CYS A 75 36.39 7.57 9.14
N THR A 76 37.69 7.54 8.81
CA THR A 76 38.75 7.01 9.69
C THR A 76 38.84 7.74 11.04
N SER A 77 38.61 9.06 11.06
CA SER A 77 38.61 9.87 12.28
C SER A 77 37.52 9.47 13.28
N LEU A 78 36.40 8.90 12.80
CA LEU A 78 35.28 8.44 13.64
C LEU A 78 35.45 6.99 14.14
N ARG A 79 36.44 6.25 13.65
CA ARG A 79 36.73 4.86 14.10
C ARG A 79 37.60 4.77 15.35
N THR A 80 38.12 5.90 15.85
CA THR A 80 39.11 5.93 16.93
C THR A 80 38.55 5.44 18.26
N GLU A 81 37.33 5.87 18.60
CA GLU A 81 36.58 5.42 19.77
C GLU A 81 35.07 5.40 19.45
N PRO A 82 34.31 4.43 19.99
CA PRO A 82 32.86 4.40 19.82
C PRO A 82 32.16 5.46 20.68
N PHE A 83 31.04 6.00 20.19
CA PHE A 83 30.30 7.10 20.80
C PHE A 83 29.20 6.63 21.76
N ASP A 84 28.98 7.39 22.83
CA ASP A 84 27.82 7.22 23.73
C ASP A 84 26.55 7.77 23.10
N LYS A 85 26.66 8.85 22.31
CA LYS A 85 25.53 9.47 21.60
C LYS A 85 25.88 9.84 20.17
N VAL A 86 25.04 9.45 19.22
CA VAL A 86 25.08 9.91 17.82
C VAL A 86 23.80 10.68 17.52
N ILE A 87 23.91 11.97 17.17
CA ILE A 87 22.78 12.88 17.04
C ILE A 87 22.68 13.40 15.60
N PHE A 88 21.52 13.22 14.97
CA PHE A 88 21.21 13.80 13.66
C PHE A 88 19.93 14.62 13.73
N ASN A 89 20.08 15.94 13.72
CA ASN A 89 18.96 16.88 13.80
C ASN A 89 18.46 17.27 12.40
N PHE A 90 17.16 17.10 12.16
CA PHE A 90 16.45 17.47 10.93
C PHE A 90 17.04 16.92 9.60
N PRO A 91 17.44 15.63 9.53
CA PRO A 91 18.01 15.02 8.32
C PRO A 91 17.08 15.13 7.10
N HIS A 92 17.57 15.57 5.94
CA HIS A 92 16.77 15.60 4.71
C HIS A 92 17.61 15.71 3.42
N VAL A 93 17.16 15.07 2.34
CA VAL A 93 17.85 15.08 1.02
C VAL A 93 17.49 16.28 0.12
N GLY A 94 17.17 17.42 0.72
CA GLY A 94 16.66 18.61 0.02
C GLY A 94 15.21 18.47 -0.44
N GLY A 95 14.27 18.66 0.50
CA GLY A 95 12.82 18.74 0.25
C GLY A 95 11.99 17.74 1.07
N LYS A 96 11.09 18.25 1.92
CA LYS A 96 10.25 17.42 2.82
C LYS A 96 9.37 16.41 2.07
N MET A 97 8.94 16.73 0.84
CA MET A 97 8.09 15.90 -0.02
C MET A 97 8.81 14.66 -0.62
N ARG A 98 10.15 14.56 -0.51
CA ARG A 98 10.93 13.43 -1.06
C ARG A 98 10.96 12.23 -0.11
N ILE A 99 9.78 11.75 0.30
CA ILE A 99 9.60 10.80 1.41
C ILE A 99 10.46 9.54 1.26
N GLU A 100 10.49 8.91 0.09
CA GLU A 100 11.33 7.72 -0.16
C GLU A 100 12.82 7.99 0.05
N LYS A 101 13.34 9.11 -0.47
CA LYS A 101 14.76 9.47 -0.30
C LYS A 101 15.10 9.86 1.14
N ASN A 102 14.16 10.45 1.89
CA ASN A 102 14.35 10.76 3.30
C ASN A 102 14.32 9.46 4.15
N ARG A 103 13.50 8.46 3.79
CA ARG A 103 13.55 7.10 4.35
C ARG A 103 14.88 6.42 4.03
N ASP A 104 15.38 6.51 2.78
CA ASP A 104 16.67 5.96 2.37
C ASP A 104 17.83 6.56 3.18
N LEU A 105 17.84 7.89 3.36
CA LEU A 105 18.80 8.62 4.20
C LEU A 105 18.76 8.11 5.65
N LEU A 106 17.59 8.05 6.27
CA LEU A 106 17.45 7.55 7.65
C LEU A 106 17.92 6.10 7.77
N ARG A 107 17.52 5.21 6.85
CA ARG A 107 17.91 3.80 6.85
C ARG A 107 19.43 3.64 6.81
N ALA A 108 20.09 4.36 5.91
CA ALA A 108 21.54 4.27 5.75
C ALA A 108 22.30 4.94 6.91
N PHE A 109 21.77 6.03 7.47
CA PHE A 109 22.28 6.64 8.69
C PHE A 109 22.19 5.72 9.91
N PHE A 110 21.07 5.02 10.11
CA PHE A 110 20.95 4.07 11.23
C PHE A 110 21.87 2.86 11.04
N LEU A 111 22.07 2.39 9.81
CA LEU A 111 23.02 1.32 9.48
C LEU A 111 24.48 1.68 9.74
N SER A 112 24.90 2.93 9.47
CA SER A 112 26.26 3.40 9.74
C SER A 112 26.47 3.76 11.21
N SER A 113 25.47 4.39 11.85
CA SER A 113 25.51 4.78 13.26
C SER A 113 25.71 3.59 14.20
N GLU A 114 25.06 2.45 13.92
CA GLU A 114 25.21 1.23 14.74
C GLU A 114 26.69 0.83 14.90
N ARG A 115 27.48 0.93 13.82
CA ARG A 115 28.87 0.48 13.78
C ARG A 115 29.86 1.35 14.57
N ILE A 116 29.48 2.58 14.89
CA ILE A 116 30.30 3.54 15.63
C ILE A 116 29.74 3.83 17.04
N LEU A 117 28.60 3.23 17.40
CA LEU A 117 27.94 3.42 18.67
C LEU A 117 28.42 2.38 19.69
N ARG A 118 28.61 2.79 20.95
CA ARG A 118 28.80 1.87 22.09
C ARG A 118 27.56 0.99 22.28
N ASP A 119 27.70 -0.14 22.95
CA ASP A 119 26.61 -1.11 23.11
C ASP A 119 25.41 -0.54 23.89
N ASN A 120 25.69 0.26 24.93
CA ASN A 120 24.68 1.02 25.69
C ASN A 120 24.43 2.44 25.15
N GLY A 121 24.99 2.77 23.98
CA GLY A 121 24.89 4.10 23.39
C GLY A 121 23.50 4.39 22.79
N GLN A 122 23.24 5.68 22.52
CA GLN A 122 21.96 6.15 21.98
C GLN A 122 22.12 6.85 20.62
N VAL A 123 21.31 6.47 19.64
CA VAL A 123 21.12 7.28 18.41
C VAL A 123 19.91 8.17 18.60
N LEU A 124 20.08 9.48 18.38
CA LEU A 124 19.03 10.48 18.54
C LEU A 124 18.74 11.13 17.19
N VAL A 125 17.47 11.09 16.77
CA VAL A 125 17.04 11.74 15.52
C VAL A 125 15.88 12.69 15.80
N THR A 126 16.09 13.97 15.51
CA THR A 126 15.05 15.00 15.66
C THR A 126 14.39 15.25 14.30
N LEU A 127 13.06 15.13 14.26
CA LEU A 127 12.24 15.40 13.07
C LEU A 127 11.17 16.46 13.37
N CYS A 128 10.68 17.17 12.35
CA CYS A 128 9.50 18.03 12.52
C CYS A 128 8.27 17.18 12.84
N ASN A 129 7.30 17.76 13.56
CA ASN A 129 6.06 17.07 13.91
C ASN A 129 5.34 16.52 12.65
N GLY A 130 4.72 15.35 12.77
CA GLY A 130 4.09 14.64 11.66
C GLY A 130 5.05 13.76 10.83
N GLN A 131 6.38 13.96 10.92
CA GLN A 131 7.32 13.24 10.04
C GLN A 131 7.69 11.84 10.54
N GLY A 132 7.73 11.59 11.86
CA GLY A 132 8.26 10.33 12.40
C GLY A 132 7.44 9.11 11.97
N GLY A 133 6.12 9.25 11.96
CA GLY A 133 5.17 8.15 11.78
C GLY A 133 4.93 7.36 13.06
N THR A 134 5.18 7.99 14.21
CA THR A 134 4.89 7.46 15.54
C THR A 134 3.50 7.90 16.00
N PRO A 135 2.88 7.23 16.99
CA PRO A 135 1.60 7.68 17.57
C PRO A 135 1.67 9.03 18.32
N VAL A 136 2.86 9.61 18.49
CA VAL A 136 3.10 10.91 19.15
C VAL A 136 3.09 12.07 18.15
N ASP A 137 3.21 11.79 16.85
CA ASP A 137 3.17 12.79 15.79
C ASP A 137 1.77 13.43 15.67
N ASP A 138 1.68 14.75 15.66
CA ASP A 138 0.44 15.53 15.54
C ASP A 138 0.56 16.66 14.48
N PRO A 139 -0.29 16.70 13.43
CA PRO A 139 -1.28 15.70 13.08
C PRO A 139 -0.62 14.38 12.65
N GLY A 140 -1.19 13.27 13.12
CA GLY A 140 -0.74 11.93 12.76
C GLY A 140 -0.86 11.71 11.25
N ARG A 141 0.28 11.51 10.57
CA ARG A 141 0.30 11.19 9.14
C ARG A 141 -0.08 9.73 8.90
N ARG A 142 -0.66 9.47 7.72
CA ARG A 142 -0.81 8.11 7.21
C ARG A 142 0.57 7.42 7.16
N TRP A 143 0.62 6.13 7.50
CA TRP A 143 1.89 5.38 7.57
C TRP A 143 2.67 5.41 6.24
N ASP A 144 1.98 5.41 5.10
CA ASP A 144 2.60 5.53 3.77
C ASP A 144 3.11 6.94 3.42
N ASP A 145 2.69 7.98 4.14
CA ASP A 145 3.13 9.39 4.01
C ASP A 145 4.16 9.84 5.07
N SER A 146 4.46 8.98 6.07
CA SER A 146 5.45 9.27 7.12
C SER A 146 6.87 8.82 6.75
N TRP A 147 7.88 9.20 7.54
CA TRP A 147 9.26 8.75 7.34
C TRP A 147 9.57 7.40 8.01
N LYS A 148 8.57 6.78 8.66
CA LYS A 148 8.64 5.42 9.23
C LYS A 148 9.89 5.17 10.08
N ILE A 149 10.21 6.13 10.95
CA ILE A 149 11.53 6.20 11.59
C ILE A 149 11.90 4.92 12.36
N VAL A 150 10.91 4.25 12.98
CA VAL A 150 11.10 2.97 13.69
C VAL A 150 11.50 1.83 12.73
N GLU A 151 10.85 1.73 11.57
CA GLU A 151 11.20 0.71 10.56
C GLU A 151 12.59 1.01 9.96
N MET A 152 12.94 2.29 9.78
CA MET A 152 14.27 2.69 9.28
C MET A 152 15.37 2.41 10.30
N ALA A 153 15.12 2.61 11.60
CA ALA A 153 16.06 2.27 12.68
C ALA A 153 16.25 0.75 12.82
N ALA A 154 15.18 -0.04 12.64
CA ALA A 154 15.25 -1.49 12.71
C ALA A 154 16.20 -2.12 11.67
N HIS A 155 16.45 -1.45 10.53
CA HIS A 155 17.49 -1.87 9.59
C HIS A 155 18.90 -1.80 10.18
N GLY A 156 19.19 -0.78 10.99
CA GLY A 156 20.43 -0.62 11.75
C GLY A 156 20.44 -1.37 13.08
N ASN A 157 19.58 -2.37 13.28
CA ASN A 157 19.46 -3.12 14.54
C ASN A 157 19.19 -2.22 15.78
N LEU A 158 18.48 -1.12 15.58
CA LEU A 158 18.16 -0.14 16.63
C LEU A 158 16.66 -0.18 16.97
N VAL A 159 16.31 -0.02 18.25
CA VAL A 159 14.92 0.00 18.74
C VAL A 159 14.56 1.31 19.45
N LEU A 160 13.36 1.84 19.18
CA LEU A 160 12.89 3.12 19.73
C LEU A 160 12.46 2.98 21.19
N THR A 161 13.21 3.55 22.13
CA THR A 161 12.93 3.47 23.58
C THR A 161 12.11 4.63 24.13
N ARG A 162 12.22 5.83 23.53
CA ARG A 162 11.43 7.01 23.91
C ARG A 162 11.34 8.04 22.77
N VAL A 163 10.31 8.89 22.86
CA VAL A 163 10.14 10.08 22.00
C VAL A 163 9.90 11.27 22.92
N GLU A 164 10.62 12.38 22.72
CA GLU A 164 10.50 13.60 23.53
C GLU A 164 10.43 14.85 22.66
N PRO A 165 9.69 15.91 23.06
CA PRO A 165 9.73 17.21 22.39
C PRO A 165 11.15 17.79 22.30
N PHE A 166 11.47 18.41 21.16
CA PHE A 166 12.69 19.17 20.96
C PHE A 166 12.53 20.59 21.50
N LEU A 167 13.15 20.87 22.64
CA LEU A 167 13.04 22.16 23.34
C LEU A 167 14.01 23.17 22.73
N TRP A 168 13.70 23.64 21.52
CA TRP A 168 14.54 24.55 20.74
C TRP A 168 14.95 25.83 21.49
N HIS A 169 14.10 26.32 22.40
CA HIS A 169 14.35 27.51 23.23
C HIS A 169 15.50 27.35 24.24
N HIS A 170 15.92 26.12 24.55
CA HIS A 170 17.12 25.88 25.36
C HIS A 170 18.43 26.09 24.58
N PHE A 171 18.38 26.07 23.25
CA PHE A 171 19.56 26.21 22.39
C PHE A 171 19.57 27.62 21.78
N ARG A 172 19.96 28.61 22.58
CA ARG A 172 20.10 30.00 22.11
C ARG A 172 21.08 30.05 20.93
N ASP A 173 20.74 30.86 19.93
CA ASP A 173 21.45 31.03 18.65
C ASP A 173 21.52 29.79 17.75
N TYR A 174 20.87 28.66 18.09
CA TYR A 174 20.74 27.53 17.19
C TYR A 174 19.89 27.90 15.97
N THR A 175 20.52 27.92 14.80
CA THR A 175 19.90 28.25 13.52
C THR A 175 19.88 27.01 12.64
N VAL A 176 18.71 26.36 12.54
CA VAL A 176 18.50 25.23 11.63
C VAL A 176 18.59 25.72 10.18
N THR A 177 19.75 25.53 9.57
CA THR A 177 19.97 25.75 8.14
C THR A 177 19.45 24.59 7.31
N GLY A 178 18.71 24.89 6.25
CA GLY A 178 18.27 23.89 5.28
C GLY A 178 19.36 23.50 4.29
N TYR A 179 19.02 22.53 3.42
CA TYR A 179 19.78 22.08 2.25
C TYR A 179 20.87 23.05 1.73
N ARG A 180 22.14 22.59 1.73
CA ARG A 180 23.34 23.34 1.27
C ARG A 180 23.55 24.66 2.02
N SER A 181 23.51 24.59 3.34
CA SER A 181 23.72 25.73 4.25
C SER A 181 22.81 26.95 3.98
N LEU A 182 21.68 26.78 3.28
CA LEU A 182 20.74 27.87 2.99
C LEU A 182 19.98 28.26 4.27
N GLU A 183 20.05 29.54 4.63
CA GLU A 183 19.33 30.14 5.77
C GLU A 183 17.83 30.31 5.48
N LYS A 184 17.16 29.22 5.12
CA LYS A 184 15.70 29.10 5.19
C LYS A 184 15.34 28.43 6.51
N GLN A 185 14.81 29.21 7.45
CA GLN A 185 14.35 28.72 8.74
C GLN A 185 13.34 27.56 8.54
N PHE A 186 13.65 26.42 9.15
CA PHE A 186 12.67 25.33 9.30
C PHE A 186 11.71 25.67 10.44
N HIS A 187 10.42 25.31 10.30
CA HIS A 187 9.53 25.22 11.45
C HIS A 187 10.02 24.11 12.39
N THR A 188 10.68 24.51 13.47
CA THR A 188 11.17 23.66 14.56
C THR A 188 10.15 23.46 15.68
N ALA A 189 9.12 24.31 15.75
CA ALA A 189 8.03 24.20 16.71
C ALA A 189 7.36 22.81 16.64
N GLY A 190 7.11 22.20 17.81
CA GLY A 190 6.50 20.86 17.94
C GLY A 190 7.39 19.68 17.48
N SER A 191 8.65 19.90 17.10
CA SER A 191 9.54 18.83 16.64
C SER A 191 9.80 17.77 17.72
N LEU A 192 10.02 16.53 17.30
CA LEU A 192 10.16 15.37 18.16
C LEU A 192 11.55 14.73 18.01
N THR A 193 12.24 14.51 19.12
CA THR A 193 13.47 13.73 19.21
C THR A 193 13.15 12.28 19.54
N HIS A 194 13.58 11.37 18.68
CA HIS A 194 13.41 9.93 18.80
C HIS A 194 14.73 9.31 19.29
N PHE A 195 14.67 8.49 20.33
CA PHE A 195 15.86 7.89 20.96
C PHE A 195 15.88 6.39 20.71
N PHE A 196 16.97 5.91 20.13
CA PHE A 196 17.16 4.52 19.80
C PHE A 196 18.38 3.95 20.51
N VAL A 197 18.30 2.68 20.91
CA VAL A 197 19.42 1.90 21.47
C VAL A 197 19.66 0.66 20.64
N LYS A 198 20.86 0.07 20.72
CA LYS A 198 21.14 -1.22 20.07
C LYS A 198 20.22 -2.31 20.61
N SER A 199 19.86 -3.24 19.74
CA SER A 199 19.22 -4.49 20.11
C SER A 199 19.69 -5.58 19.14
N GLU A 200 19.78 -6.81 19.63
CA GLU A 200 20.19 -7.93 18.78
C GLU A 200 19.19 -8.13 17.62
N PRO A 201 19.67 -8.39 16.39
CA PRO A 201 18.79 -8.79 15.30
C PRO A 201 18.05 -10.09 15.66
N PRO A 202 16.79 -10.28 15.19
CA PRO A 202 16.08 -11.54 15.38
C PRO A 202 16.80 -12.67 14.64
N THR A 203 17.38 -13.58 15.39
CA THR A 203 17.94 -14.85 14.93
C THR A 203 17.15 -15.98 15.57
N VAL A 204 17.12 -17.17 14.96
CA VAL A 204 16.40 -18.34 15.52
C VAL A 204 16.83 -18.63 16.97
N HIS A 205 18.04 -18.25 17.39
CA HIS A 205 18.54 -18.44 18.75
C HIS A 205 17.94 -17.46 19.79
N ASN A 206 17.66 -16.20 19.42
CA ASN A 206 17.11 -15.21 20.37
C ASN A 206 15.61 -14.93 20.19
N ILE A 207 14.97 -15.49 19.15
CA ILE A 207 13.51 -15.43 18.96
C ILE A 207 12.77 -16.73 19.30
N ALA A 208 13.47 -17.86 19.37
CA ALA A 208 12.94 -19.09 19.94
C ALA A 208 13.22 -19.12 21.46
N LEU A 209 12.61 -20.06 22.17
CA LEU A 209 13.00 -20.38 23.54
C LEU A 209 14.34 -21.14 23.57
N ASP A 210 15.17 -20.85 24.58
CA ASP A 210 16.35 -21.65 24.93
C ASP A 210 15.98 -23.12 25.24
N ARG A 211 14.83 -23.32 25.89
CA ARG A 211 14.21 -24.63 26.12
C ARG A 211 12.99 -24.77 25.24
N LYS A 212 13.10 -25.58 24.19
CA LYS A 212 11.96 -25.91 23.33
C LYS A 212 10.80 -26.44 24.16
N LEU A 213 9.59 -26.01 23.82
CA LEU A 213 8.38 -26.60 24.37
C LEU A 213 8.19 -27.99 23.77
N ASP A 214 8.01 -28.97 24.64
CA ASP A 214 7.51 -30.29 24.27
C ASP A 214 6.00 -30.22 23.99
N ILE A 215 5.49 -31.20 23.24
CA ILE A 215 4.05 -31.34 22.98
C ILE A 215 3.38 -31.78 24.29
N PRO A 216 2.42 -31.03 24.85
CA PRO A 216 1.76 -31.43 26.09
C PRO A 216 0.98 -32.74 25.90
N GLU A 217 1.00 -33.63 26.90
CA GLU A 217 0.23 -34.89 26.90
C GLU A 217 -1.31 -34.70 26.90
N ARG A 218 -1.80 -33.45 27.00
CA ARG A 218 -3.23 -33.12 26.94
C ARG A 218 -3.63 -32.73 25.52
N ASN A 219 -4.69 -33.37 25.01
CA ASN A 219 -5.36 -32.97 23.77
C ASN A 219 -5.85 -31.51 23.88
N PHE A 220 -5.15 -30.60 23.22
CA PHE A 220 -5.42 -29.16 23.16
C PHE A 220 -6.13 -28.75 21.85
N ASP A 221 -7.06 -29.59 21.39
CA ASP A 221 -7.91 -29.25 20.24
C ASP A 221 -8.83 -28.08 20.61
N GLY A 222 -8.67 -26.96 19.93
CA GLY A 222 -9.39 -25.70 20.18
C GLY A 222 -8.61 -24.63 20.94
N THR A 223 -7.35 -24.87 21.31
CA THR A 223 -6.51 -23.87 22.00
C THR A 223 -6.07 -22.72 21.10
N THR A 224 -6.12 -21.51 21.62
CA THR A 224 -5.67 -20.29 20.94
C THR A 224 -4.16 -20.09 21.08
N TRP A 225 -3.56 -19.33 20.16
CA TRP A 225 -2.15 -18.90 20.27
C TRP A 225 -1.88 -18.21 21.62
N ARG A 226 -2.83 -17.42 22.11
CA ARG A 226 -2.70 -16.67 23.37
C ARG A 226 -2.62 -17.57 24.61
N GLU A 227 -3.43 -18.63 24.67
CA GLU A 227 -3.39 -19.59 25.78
C GLU A 227 -2.08 -20.38 25.79
N MET A 228 -1.64 -20.84 24.61
CA MET A 228 -0.37 -21.52 24.41
C MET A 228 0.84 -20.65 24.83
N THR A 229 0.90 -19.41 24.36
CA THR A 229 1.98 -18.47 24.72
C THR A 229 1.94 -18.00 26.18
N THR A 230 0.79 -18.12 26.86
CA THR A 230 0.69 -17.82 28.30
C THR A 230 1.33 -18.93 29.14
N TYR A 231 1.16 -20.19 28.73
CA TYR A 231 1.83 -21.35 29.35
C TYR A 231 3.37 -21.31 29.17
N ALA A 232 3.83 -20.77 28.04
CA ALA A 232 5.24 -20.73 27.67
C ALA A 232 6.10 -19.61 28.33
N ARG A 233 5.50 -18.72 29.13
CA ARG A 233 6.20 -17.53 29.68
C ARG A 233 7.03 -17.85 30.94
N GLY A 234 8.27 -18.27 30.72
CA GLY A 234 9.35 -18.02 31.67
C GLY A 234 9.71 -16.53 31.73
N THR A 235 9.97 -16.00 32.92
CA THR A 235 10.42 -14.61 33.13
C THR A 235 11.87 -14.44 32.68
N SER A 236 12.08 -13.71 31.58
CA SER A 236 13.38 -13.12 31.25
C SER A 236 13.27 -11.60 31.30
N ASP A 237 14.01 -10.96 32.19
CA ASP A 237 14.14 -9.50 32.21
C ASP A 237 15.26 -9.05 31.29
N CYS A 238 14.95 -8.04 30.47
CA CYS A 238 15.90 -7.27 29.68
C CYS A 238 15.34 -5.85 29.57
N ASP A 239 16.16 -4.84 29.86
CA ASP A 239 15.68 -3.53 30.30
C ASP A 239 15.11 -2.66 29.18
N ALA A 240 15.65 -2.75 27.96
CA ALA A 240 15.20 -1.95 26.83
C ALA A 240 13.97 -2.57 26.14
N LYS A 241 12.87 -1.82 26.11
CA LYS A 241 11.62 -2.19 25.39
C LYS A 241 11.25 -1.11 24.38
N CYS A 242 10.98 -1.52 23.15
CA CYS A 242 10.50 -0.62 22.10
C CYS A 242 9.08 -0.13 22.42
N VAL A 243 8.90 1.20 22.49
CA VAL A 243 7.61 1.80 22.87
C VAL A 243 6.57 1.78 21.75
N TYR A 244 7.01 1.90 20.49
CA TYR A 244 6.14 1.91 19.30
C TYR A 244 6.61 0.89 18.25
N PRO A 245 6.56 -0.42 18.58
CA PRO A 245 7.06 -1.49 17.72
C PRO A 245 6.23 -1.59 16.43
N CYS A 246 6.91 -1.89 15.31
CA CYS A 246 6.23 -2.20 14.06
C CYS A 246 5.50 -3.54 14.14
N SER A 247 4.36 -3.62 13.44
CA SER A 247 3.55 -4.84 13.32
C SER A 247 3.41 -5.19 11.83
N PHE A 248 3.51 -6.46 11.50
CA PHE A 248 3.45 -6.96 10.13
C PHE A 248 2.61 -8.23 10.09
N THR A 249 1.65 -8.34 9.17
CA THR A 249 0.75 -9.50 9.08
C THR A 249 0.93 -10.19 7.72
N LEU A 250 1.10 -11.51 7.74
CA LEU A 250 1.35 -12.34 6.56
C LEU A 250 0.57 -13.66 6.68
N ASP A 251 -0.04 -14.10 5.59
CA ASP A 251 -0.82 -15.33 5.53
C ASP A 251 0.06 -16.51 5.02
N LEU A 252 0.14 -17.59 5.80
CA LEU A 252 0.88 -18.82 5.52
C LEU A 252 -0.09 -19.96 5.17
N THR A 253 -0.02 -20.50 3.96
CA THR A 253 -0.78 -21.70 3.58
C THR A 253 0.10 -22.96 3.64
N LEU A 254 -0.26 -23.88 4.52
CA LEU A 254 0.33 -25.21 4.61
C LEU A 254 -0.47 -26.21 3.77
N SER A 255 0.20 -27.15 3.10
CA SER A 255 -0.43 -28.24 2.34
C SER A 255 0.12 -29.57 2.80
N THR A 256 -0.74 -30.48 3.27
CA THR A 256 -0.32 -31.71 3.94
C THR A 256 -1.08 -32.93 3.42
N ASP A 257 -0.41 -34.09 3.41
CA ASP A 257 -1.01 -35.36 2.97
C ASP A 257 -1.97 -35.94 4.04
N ALA A 258 -1.79 -35.54 5.30
CA ALA A 258 -2.65 -35.88 6.43
C ALA A 258 -2.92 -34.63 7.30
N ASP A 259 -3.93 -34.69 8.17
CA ASP A 259 -4.23 -33.61 9.11
C ASP A 259 -3.23 -33.61 10.28
N PHE A 260 -3.04 -32.46 10.93
CA PHE A 260 -2.14 -32.29 12.08
C PHE A 260 -2.83 -31.50 13.20
N SER A 261 -2.44 -31.68 14.46
CA SER A 261 -3.07 -30.91 15.54
C SER A 261 -2.66 -29.44 15.46
N THR A 262 -3.60 -28.54 15.74
CA THR A 262 -3.31 -27.11 15.87
C THR A 262 -2.28 -26.85 16.99
N ALA A 263 -2.30 -27.65 18.05
CA ALA A 263 -1.34 -27.56 19.15
C ALA A 263 0.10 -27.91 18.69
N GLU A 264 0.28 -29.00 17.93
CA GLU A 264 1.57 -29.39 17.35
C GLU A 264 2.16 -28.28 16.46
N PHE A 265 1.32 -27.66 15.63
CA PHE A 265 1.73 -26.54 14.78
C PHE A 265 2.11 -25.31 15.60
N TYR A 266 1.33 -24.93 16.62
CA TYR A 266 1.69 -23.79 17.49
C TYR A 266 2.98 -24.05 18.27
N VAL A 267 3.21 -25.27 18.77
CA VAL A 267 4.48 -25.66 19.41
C VAL A 267 5.65 -25.53 18.43
N ALA A 268 5.53 -26.08 17.22
CA ALA A 268 6.58 -25.96 16.20
C ALA A 268 6.85 -24.49 15.81
N LEU A 269 5.80 -23.69 15.65
CA LEU A 269 5.87 -22.28 15.27
C LEU A 269 6.49 -21.40 16.38
N TYR A 270 6.12 -21.64 17.63
CA TYR A 270 6.70 -20.94 18.79
C TYR A 270 8.16 -21.32 19.02
N ASN A 271 8.50 -22.61 18.86
CA ASN A 271 9.88 -23.10 18.89
C ASN A 271 10.74 -22.61 17.71
N TYR A 272 10.15 -21.93 16.72
CA TYR A 272 10.86 -21.29 15.60
C TYR A 272 10.97 -19.76 15.74
N ALA A 273 9.89 -19.08 16.16
CA ALA A 273 9.80 -17.62 16.13
C ALA A 273 8.94 -16.99 17.25
N GLY A 274 8.72 -17.69 18.37
CA GLY A 274 7.78 -17.31 19.42
C GLY A 274 7.90 -15.87 19.94
N ALA A 275 9.10 -15.35 20.16
CA ALA A 275 9.31 -14.00 20.71
C ALA A 275 9.03 -12.84 19.73
N VAL A 276 8.71 -13.15 18.46
CA VAL A 276 8.34 -12.17 17.42
C VAL A 276 6.96 -12.42 16.82
N ILE A 277 6.23 -13.45 17.24
CA ILE A 277 4.86 -13.74 16.78
C ILE A 277 3.86 -13.31 17.86
N ASP A 278 3.06 -12.30 17.52
CA ASP A 278 2.05 -11.68 18.38
C ASP A 278 0.74 -12.49 18.37
N ASN A 279 0.30 -12.90 17.18
CA ASN A 279 -0.93 -13.69 17.00
C ASN A 279 -0.87 -14.64 15.80
N VAL A 280 -1.64 -15.73 15.89
CA VAL A 280 -1.81 -16.72 14.82
C VAL A 280 -3.28 -17.13 14.76
N ASP A 281 -3.95 -16.82 13.64
CA ASP A 281 -5.36 -17.13 13.41
C ASP A 281 -5.51 -18.12 12.25
N LEU A 282 -6.30 -19.18 12.40
CA LEU A 282 -6.68 -20.05 11.28
C LEU A 282 -7.79 -19.35 10.48
N ILE A 283 -7.47 -18.96 9.24
CA ILE A 283 -8.39 -18.25 8.34
C ILE A 283 -9.25 -19.22 7.52
N ASP A 284 -8.63 -20.31 7.04
CA ASP A 284 -9.28 -21.24 6.11
C ASP A 284 -8.67 -22.65 6.24
N ARG A 285 -9.51 -23.67 5.99
CA ARG A 285 -9.14 -25.09 5.96
C ARG A 285 -10.03 -25.84 4.97
N TYR A 286 -9.43 -26.46 3.95
CA TYR A 286 -10.15 -27.27 2.97
C TYR A 286 -9.30 -28.43 2.43
N ALA A 287 -9.96 -29.46 1.88
CA ALA A 287 -9.29 -30.46 1.06
C ALA A 287 -9.23 -29.96 -0.39
N SER A 288 -8.03 -29.87 -0.94
CA SER A 288 -7.78 -29.33 -2.28
C SER A 288 -8.29 -30.30 -3.35
N PRO A 289 -9.18 -29.88 -4.27
CA PRO A 289 -9.82 -30.79 -5.22
C PRO A 289 -8.87 -31.32 -6.31
N VAL A 290 -7.69 -30.72 -6.46
CA VAL A 290 -6.70 -31.06 -7.51
C VAL A 290 -5.75 -32.17 -7.08
N ASP A 291 -5.24 -32.11 -5.84
CA ASP A 291 -4.21 -32.99 -5.29
C ASP A 291 -4.66 -33.74 -4.03
N ARG A 292 -5.92 -33.57 -3.60
CA ARG A 292 -6.55 -34.15 -2.39
C ARG A 292 -5.87 -33.82 -1.06
N ARG A 293 -4.86 -32.95 -1.07
CA ARG A 293 -4.14 -32.51 0.13
C ARG A 293 -4.98 -31.58 0.99
N ILE A 294 -4.82 -31.68 2.30
CA ILE A 294 -5.42 -30.73 3.24
C ILE A 294 -4.62 -29.44 3.16
N LYS A 295 -5.31 -28.32 2.91
CA LYS A 295 -4.75 -26.97 2.95
C LYS A 295 -5.28 -26.25 4.18
N ARG A 296 -4.39 -25.59 4.91
CA ARG A 296 -4.71 -24.72 6.05
C ARG A 296 -4.00 -23.39 5.88
N THR A 297 -4.74 -22.28 5.93
CA THR A 297 -4.21 -20.93 5.80
C THR A 297 -4.26 -20.23 7.15
N TYR A 298 -3.10 -19.84 7.67
CA TYR A 298 -2.93 -19.16 8.94
C TYR A 298 -2.49 -17.71 8.72
N ARG A 299 -3.18 -16.76 9.35
CA ARG A 299 -2.74 -15.36 9.43
C ARG A 299 -1.80 -15.20 10.61
N ILE A 300 -0.54 -14.85 10.33
CA ILE A 300 0.49 -14.68 11.34
C ILE A 300 0.83 -13.20 11.47
N THR A 301 0.66 -12.64 12.66
CA THR A 301 1.05 -11.27 12.99
C THR A 301 2.37 -11.26 13.74
N TYR A 302 3.35 -10.55 13.18
CA TYR A 302 4.69 -10.39 13.71
C TYR A 302 4.83 -9.02 14.37
N ARG A 303 5.26 -9.03 15.64
CA ARG A 303 5.52 -7.84 16.44
C ARG A 303 6.54 -8.19 17.50
N SER A 304 7.48 -7.30 17.80
CA SER A 304 8.34 -7.48 18.96
C SER A 304 8.68 -6.15 19.59
N ASN A 305 8.68 -6.14 20.92
CA ASN A 305 9.12 -5.00 21.72
C ASN A 305 10.61 -5.12 22.07
N ARG A 306 11.30 -6.21 21.69
CA ARG A 306 12.70 -6.47 22.04
C ARG A 306 13.61 -6.38 20.84
N VAL A 307 13.34 -7.19 19.81
CA VAL A 307 14.20 -7.30 18.62
C VAL A 307 13.70 -6.39 17.46
N PRO A 308 14.61 -5.84 16.64
CA PRO A 308 14.28 -4.89 15.57
C PRO A 308 13.68 -5.59 14.33
N LEU A 309 12.40 -5.32 14.07
CA LEU A 309 11.63 -5.85 12.94
C LEU A 309 11.37 -4.78 11.85
N TYR A 310 11.64 -5.15 10.59
CA TYR A 310 11.28 -4.39 9.39
C TYR A 310 10.75 -5.35 8.31
N ARG A 311 10.00 -4.84 7.32
CA ARG A 311 9.23 -5.67 6.38
C ARG A 311 10.04 -6.80 5.71
N LYS A 312 11.21 -6.49 5.16
CA LYS A 312 12.07 -7.48 4.48
C LYS A 312 12.50 -8.62 5.42
N ARG A 313 12.91 -8.30 6.66
CA ARG A 313 13.32 -9.27 7.68
C ARG A 313 12.17 -10.15 8.17
N VAL A 314 10.96 -9.59 8.29
CA VAL A 314 9.76 -10.41 8.58
C VAL A 314 9.40 -11.33 7.42
N VAL A 315 9.50 -10.87 6.17
CA VAL A 315 9.30 -11.72 4.99
C VAL A 315 10.35 -12.85 4.94
N GLU A 316 11.61 -12.58 5.27
CA GLU A 316 12.66 -13.59 5.38
C GLU A 316 12.36 -14.64 6.46
N LEU A 317 11.92 -14.23 7.66
CA LEU A 317 11.48 -15.15 8.71
C LEU A 317 10.28 -16.01 8.27
N HIS A 318 9.27 -15.39 7.65
CA HIS A 318 8.07 -16.08 7.16
C HIS A 318 8.38 -17.07 6.03
N GLN A 319 9.23 -16.70 5.06
CA GLN A 319 9.67 -17.60 3.99
C GLN A 319 10.50 -18.77 4.52
N ASN A 320 11.26 -18.58 5.60
CA ASN A 320 12.03 -19.64 6.25
C ASN A 320 11.18 -20.59 7.12
N MET A 321 9.86 -20.39 7.24
CA MET A 321 8.96 -21.32 7.95
C MET A 321 8.85 -22.70 7.27
N HIS A 322 9.37 -22.87 6.05
CA HIS A 322 9.57 -24.22 5.49
C HIS A 322 10.45 -25.12 6.38
N ARG A 323 11.30 -24.54 7.25
CA ARG A 323 12.12 -25.29 8.21
C ARG A 323 11.30 -25.99 9.32
N LEU A 324 10.04 -25.61 9.53
CA LEU A 324 9.10 -26.32 10.41
C LEU A 324 8.91 -27.80 10.02
N ARG A 325 9.14 -28.13 8.73
CA ARG A 325 9.16 -29.51 8.20
C ARG A 325 10.12 -30.46 8.92
N LEU A 326 11.17 -29.93 9.58
CA LEU A 326 12.10 -30.76 10.36
C LEU A 326 11.50 -31.29 11.67
N HIS A 327 10.45 -30.67 12.19
CA HIS A 327 9.82 -31.07 13.46
C HIS A 327 8.50 -31.83 13.25
N LEU A 328 7.81 -31.63 12.12
CA LEU A 328 6.55 -32.29 11.80
C LEU A 328 6.73 -33.13 10.53
N ARG A 329 6.95 -34.45 10.72
CA ARG A 329 7.40 -35.42 9.69
C ARG A 329 6.48 -35.54 8.45
N SER A 330 5.27 -34.98 8.49
CA SER A 330 4.23 -35.03 7.45
C SER A 330 3.97 -33.70 6.71
N ILE A 331 4.65 -32.60 7.05
CA ILE A 331 4.25 -31.26 6.57
C ILE A 331 5.08 -30.78 5.37
N VAL A 332 4.40 -30.45 4.27
CA VAL A 332 4.96 -29.69 3.13
C VAL A 332 4.50 -28.23 3.21
N ALA A 333 5.26 -27.42 3.95
CA ALA A 333 5.06 -25.99 4.02
C ALA A 333 5.41 -25.33 2.67
N THR A 334 4.52 -24.47 2.15
CA THR A 334 4.69 -23.82 0.85
C THR A 334 4.60 -22.30 1.00
N CYS A 335 5.62 -21.56 0.57
CA CYS A 335 5.68 -20.09 0.70
C CYS A 335 6.22 -19.46 -0.61
N ASN A 336 5.53 -18.49 -1.21
CA ASN A 336 6.17 -17.51 -2.11
C ASN A 336 5.88 -16.08 -1.65
N ALA A 337 6.79 -15.18 -1.99
CA ALA A 337 6.44 -13.78 -2.28
C ALA A 337 6.39 -13.59 -3.81
N ILE A 338 5.72 -12.54 -4.27
CA ILE A 338 5.56 -12.24 -5.71
C ILE A 338 6.92 -11.90 -6.34
N GLN A 339 7.34 -12.69 -7.33
CA GLN A 339 8.35 -12.31 -8.32
C GLN A 339 7.81 -12.63 -9.72
N ARG A 340 8.16 -11.81 -10.71
CA ARG A 340 7.56 -11.83 -12.07
C ARG A 340 7.79 -13.17 -12.79
N HIS A 341 6.84 -13.57 -13.64
CA HIS A 341 7.00 -14.73 -14.53
C HIS A 341 8.27 -14.64 -15.40
N GLY A 342 8.99 -15.75 -15.53
CA GLY A 342 9.99 -15.95 -16.59
C GLY A 342 11.17 -16.85 -16.24
N CYS A 343 11.20 -18.03 -16.88
CA CYS A 343 12.34 -18.94 -17.06
C CYS A 343 12.79 -19.87 -15.93
N GLU A 344 13.09 -21.11 -16.33
CA GLU A 344 13.73 -22.16 -15.53
C GLU A 344 15.15 -22.40 -16.07
N ILE A 345 16.18 -22.31 -15.22
CA ILE A 345 17.58 -22.58 -15.59
C ILE A 345 18.28 -23.25 -14.41
N THR A 346 18.76 -24.48 -14.59
CA THR A 346 19.77 -25.09 -13.72
C THR A 346 20.99 -25.47 -14.56
N LEU A 347 22.18 -25.40 -13.95
CA LEU A 347 23.48 -25.44 -14.62
C LEU A 347 24.33 -26.57 -14.02
N ILE A 348 24.74 -27.56 -14.81
CA ILE A 348 25.64 -28.64 -14.34
C ILE A 348 26.96 -28.59 -15.11
N GLY A 349 28.03 -28.21 -14.41
CA GLY A 349 29.39 -28.15 -14.96
C GLY A 349 29.85 -26.91 -15.75
N ARG A 350 29.12 -25.82 -16.04
CA ARG A 350 27.74 -25.37 -15.78
C ARG A 350 26.85 -25.54 -17.03
N ARG A 351 27.13 -26.51 -17.92
CA ARG A 351 26.35 -26.79 -19.14
C ARG A 351 24.85 -27.01 -18.82
N ARG A 352 24.00 -26.57 -19.75
CA ARG A 352 22.55 -26.84 -19.73
C ARG A 352 22.25 -28.03 -20.61
N GLU A 353 21.73 -29.10 -20.03
CA GLU A 353 20.97 -30.12 -20.74
C GLU A 353 19.60 -30.24 -20.07
N VAL A 354 18.56 -30.40 -20.88
CA VAL A 354 17.18 -30.55 -20.40
C VAL A 354 16.75 -32.00 -20.57
N SER A 355 16.96 -32.79 -19.51
CA SER A 355 16.29 -34.07 -19.25
C SER A 355 16.22 -34.23 -17.72
N HIS A 356 15.30 -34.99 -17.12
CA HIS A 356 14.69 -36.22 -17.61
C HIS A 356 13.25 -36.45 -17.09
N ARG A 357 12.62 -37.50 -17.60
CA ARG A 357 11.30 -38.03 -17.16
C ARG A 357 11.34 -38.50 -15.70
N ASN A 358 10.50 -37.95 -14.82
CA ASN A 358 9.45 -38.67 -14.05
C ASN A 358 8.80 -37.82 -12.94
N LEU A 359 7.49 -37.56 -13.08
CA LEU A 359 6.47 -37.42 -12.02
C LEU A 359 6.78 -36.63 -10.72
N LEU A 360 7.43 -35.47 -10.80
CA LEU A 360 7.31 -34.41 -9.78
C LEU A 360 7.16 -33.04 -10.46
N ARG A 361 5.93 -32.50 -10.44
CA ARG A 361 5.57 -31.14 -10.88
C ARG A 361 4.63 -30.57 -9.81
N ALA A 362 4.61 -29.32 -9.39
CA ALA A 362 5.46 -28.14 -9.49
C ALA A 362 4.69 -27.13 -8.60
N LEU A 363 5.34 -26.37 -7.69
CA LEU A 363 4.63 -25.53 -6.72
C LEU A 363 4.71 -24.04 -7.09
N SER A 364 3.55 -23.37 -7.13
CA SER A 364 3.39 -21.94 -7.37
C SER A 364 2.50 -21.31 -6.29
N VAL A 365 2.87 -20.14 -5.78
CA VAL A 365 2.21 -19.47 -4.65
C VAL A 365 2.15 -17.95 -4.86
N THR A 366 1.22 -17.31 -4.16
CA THR A 366 0.96 -15.86 -4.16
C THR A 366 0.83 -15.39 -2.71
N ALA A 367 1.49 -14.29 -2.34
CA ALA A 367 1.29 -13.64 -1.03
C ALA A 367 0.28 -12.50 -1.16
N CYS A 368 -0.78 -12.52 -0.35
CA CYS A 368 -1.69 -11.40 -0.17
C CYS A 368 -1.43 -10.74 1.20
N VAL A 369 -1.61 -9.43 1.30
CA VAL A 369 -1.50 -8.68 2.56
C VAL A 369 -2.83 -7.99 2.81
N HIS A 370 -3.56 -8.48 3.82
CA HIS A 370 -4.82 -7.89 4.27
C HIS A 370 -4.65 -7.29 5.67
N GLU A 371 -5.18 -6.08 5.86
CA GLU A 371 -5.26 -5.39 7.16
C GLU A 371 -6.63 -5.66 7.79
N GLU A 372 -6.65 -6.07 9.07
CA GLU A 372 -7.89 -6.34 9.81
C GLU A 372 -7.95 -5.57 11.14
N THR A 373 -9.13 -5.05 11.47
CA THR A 373 -9.41 -4.28 12.67
C THR A 373 -10.33 -5.05 13.64
N ARG A 374 -9.72 -5.56 14.73
CA ARG A 374 -10.25 -5.97 16.07
C ARG A 374 -11.71 -6.50 16.24
N PRO A 375 -11.90 -7.63 16.94
CA PRO A 375 -13.21 -8.15 17.40
C PRO A 375 -13.46 -8.02 18.93
N THR A 376 -14.74 -8.16 19.36
CA THR A 376 -15.17 -8.46 20.75
C THR A 376 -16.50 -9.27 20.76
N ALA A 377 -16.88 -9.95 21.85
CA ALA A 377 -17.60 -11.24 21.79
C ALA A 377 -18.91 -11.45 22.62
N LEU A 378 -19.75 -12.38 22.13
CA LEU A 378 -20.60 -13.42 22.78
C LEU A 378 -21.60 -13.11 23.93
N ARG A 379 -22.87 -13.57 23.78
CA ARG A 379 -23.55 -14.62 24.62
C ARG A 379 -24.97 -15.04 24.14
N ARG A 380 -25.50 -16.14 24.72
CA ARG A 380 -26.76 -16.88 24.39
C ARG A 380 -28.00 -16.20 25.05
N ARG A 381 -29.29 -16.53 24.79
CA ARG A 381 -29.99 -17.71 24.19
C ARG A 381 -31.27 -17.28 23.40
N LYS A 382 -32.36 -18.09 23.36
CA LYS A 382 -33.60 -17.89 22.54
C LYS A 382 -34.92 -18.17 23.31
N PRO A 383 -35.99 -17.39 23.05
CA PRO A 383 -37.32 -17.94 22.72
C PRO A 383 -38.01 -17.20 21.54
N LYS A 384 -39.18 -17.69 21.09
CA LYS A 384 -40.04 -17.08 20.05
C LYS A 384 -40.79 -15.86 20.60
N SER A 385 -41.22 -14.94 19.74
CA SER A 385 -42.42 -14.12 19.97
C SER A 385 -43.35 -14.11 18.75
N GLN A 386 -44.65 -14.04 19.04
CA GLN A 386 -45.68 -13.72 18.06
C GLN A 386 -45.68 -12.21 17.76
N ASN A 387 -46.15 -11.85 16.56
CA ASN A 387 -46.69 -10.54 16.17
C ASN A 387 -46.20 -9.28 16.90
N GLN A 388 -45.25 -8.55 16.30
CA GLN A 388 -45.55 -7.25 15.67
C GLN A 388 -44.35 -6.67 14.89
N LEU A 389 -44.58 -6.37 13.61
CA LEU A 389 -43.93 -5.30 12.82
C LEU A 389 -42.39 -5.11 12.91
N THR A 390 -41.61 -5.97 12.24
CA THR A 390 -40.68 -5.57 11.14
C THR A 390 -40.09 -6.81 10.43
N VAL A 391 -39.49 -6.61 9.25
CA VAL A 391 -39.48 -7.61 8.16
C VAL A 391 -38.05 -7.96 7.67
N GLN A 392 -37.77 -9.28 7.62
CA GLN A 392 -36.83 -10.02 6.76
C GLN A 392 -35.30 -9.87 6.93
N HIS A 393 -34.59 -10.83 6.33
CA HIS A 393 -33.17 -11.14 6.46
C HIS A 393 -32.55 -11.31 5.04
N PHE A 394 -31.22 -11.13 4.90
CA PHE A 394 -30.62 -10.85 3.59
C PHE A 394 -29.45 -11.78 3.17
N VAL A 395 -29.50 -12.22 1.92
CA VAL A 395 -28.33 -12.46 1.05
C VAL A 395 -28.68 -11.92 -0.34
N ASP A 396 -28.04 -10.83 -0.74
CA ASP A 396 -28.07 -10.38 -2.13
C ASP A 396 -26.65 -10.44 -2.70
N ILE A 397 -26.48 -11.20 -3.78
CA ILE A 397 -25.24 -11.29 -4.54
C ILE A 397 -25.33 -10.29 -5.70
N LYS A 398 -24.58 -9.20 -5.63
CA LYS A 398 -24.44 -8.27 -6.76
C LYS A 398 -23.52 -8.88 -7.80
N GLN A 399 -24.04 -9.10 -9.02
CA GLN A 399 -23.27 -9.63 -10.14
C GLN A 399 -23.09 -8.57 -11.23
N ALA A 400 -21.84 -8.28 -11.63
CA ALA A 400 -21.57 -7.43 -12.78
C ALA A 400 -21.97 -8.12 -14.09
N SER A 401 -22.81 -7.45 -14.89
CA SER A 401 -23.38 -7.97 -16.12
C SER A 401 -23.27 -6.94 -17.25
N SER A 402 -22.85 -7.38 -18.44
CA SER A 402 -22.85 -6.57 -19.67
C SER A 402 -24.26 -6.19 -20.13
N ASN A 403 -25.27 -6.96 -19.69
CA ASN A 403 -26.66 -6.82 -20.14
C ASN A 403 -27.42 -5.74 -19.34
N VAL A 404 -26.78 -5.13 -18.34
CA VAL A 404 -27.36 -4.14 -17.44
C VAL A 404 -26.59 -2.81 -17.58
N LYS A 405 -27.27 -1.76 -18.05
CA LYS A 405 -26.65 -0.47 -18.40
C LYS A 405 -26.70 0.59 -17.30
N ASP A 406 -27.73 0.57 -16.45
CA ASP A 406 -27.87 1.48 -15.31
C ASP A 406 -28.37 0.76 -14.05
N LEU A 407 -28.65 1.48 -12.97
CA LEU A 407 -29.09 0.94 -11.68
C LEU A 407 -30.60 1.11 -11.43
N LYS A 408 -31.41 1.59 -12.39
CA LYS A 408 -32.81 1.99 -12.16
C LYS A 408 -33.73 0.82 -11.78
N HIS A 409 -33.40 -0.39 -12.22
CA HIS A 409 -34.11 -1.64 -11.89
C HIS A 409 -33.75 -2.18 -10.49
N VAL A 410 -32.71 -1.66 -9.85
CA VAL A 410 -32.29 -2.08 -8.51
C VAL A 410 -33.22 -1.45 -7.48
N GLN A 411 -34.04 -2.27 -6.83
CA GLN A 411 -34.96 -1.81 -5.79
C GLN A 411 -34.19 -1.25 -4.58
N PRO A 412 -34.72 -0.22 -3.87
CA PRO A 412 -34.04 0.34 -2.68
C PRO A 412 -33.91 -0.63 -1.50
N ILE A 413 -34.79 -1.62 -1.43
CA ILE A 413 -34.80 -2.69 -0.41
C ILE A 413 -34.93 -4.02 -1.17
N ILE A 414 -34.05 -4.97 -0.89
CA ILE A 414 -33.95 -6.25 -1.61
C ILE A 414 -33.79 -7.35 -0.58
N THR A 415 -34.80 -8.17 -0.35
CA THR A 415 -34.76 -9.23 0.67
C THR A 415 -34.50 -10.61 0.07
N ALA A 416 -33.98 -11.54 0.87
CA ALA A 416 -33.78 -12.95 0.47
C ALA A 416 -34.87 -13.84 1.08
N LYS A 417 -34.93 -15.10 0.63
CA LYS A 417 -35.81 -16.12 1.22
C LYS A 417 -35.17 -16.69 2.50
N ASP A 418 -36.02 -17.02 3.47
CA ASP A 418 -35.60 -17.74 4.67
C ASP A 418 -35.33 -19.23 4.38
N GLY A 419 -34.45 -19.84 5.18
CA GLY A 419 -34.22 -21.29 5.13
C GLY A 419 -35.39 -22.09 5.70
N GLU A 420 -35.52 -23.35 5.29
CA GLU A 420 -36.57 -24.24 5.80
C GLU A 420 -36.26 -24.70 7.24
N ASN A 421 -37.31 -25.01 8.01
CA ASN A 421 -37.15 -25.62 9.33
C ASN A 421 -36.70 -27.08 9.23
N GLY A 422 -35.98 -27.56 10.24
CA GLY A 422 -35.78 -29.01 10.45
C GLY A 422 -37.11 -29.72 10.75
N LEU A 423 -37.16 -31.01 10.43
CA LEU A 423 -38.31 -31.89 10.61
C LEU A 423 -37.97 -33.04 11.58
N GLY A 424 -38.89 -33.99 11.76
CA GLY A 424 -38.65 -35.23 12.49
C GLY A 424 -37.60 -36.12 11.81
N ASP A 425 -37.30 -37.27 12.42
CA ASP A 425 -36.36 -38.29 11.89
C ASP A 425 -34.99 -37.72 11.48
N GLU A 426 -34.45 -36.83 12.33
CA GLU A 426 -33.15 -36.15 12.16
C GLU A 426 -33.00 -35.36 10.84
N CYS A 427 -34.12 -35.02 10.18
CA CYS A 427 -34.13 -34.33 8.89
C CYS A 427 -33.81 -32.82 9.02
N PHE A 428 -32.69 -32.40 8.44
CA PHE A 428 -32.30 -30.99 8.35
C PHE A 428 -33.15 -30.22 7.33
N GLY A 429 -33.52 -28.98 7.67
CA GLY A 429 -34.18 -28.07 6.73
C GLY A 429 -33.22 -27.59 5.63
N LYS A 430 -33.74 -27.36 4.42
CA LYS A 430 -32.93 -26.89 3.29
C LYS A 430 -32.50 -25.44 3.46
N ASN A 431 -31.29 -25.14 3.00
CA ASN A 431 -30.81 -23.78 2.84
C ASN A 431 -31.63 -23.05 1.76
N ALA A 432 -31.90 -21.76 1.98
CA ALA A 432 -32.51 -20.91 0.97
C ALA A 432 -31.57 -20.69 -0.22
N PRO A 433 -32.10 -20.59 -1.46
CA PRO A 433 -31.31 -20.14 -2.60
C PRO A 433 -30.91 -18.66 -2.44
N HIS A 434 -29.71 -18.31 -2.90
CA HIS A 434 -29.24 -16.92 -2.90
C HIS A 434 -30.12 -16.03 -3.77
N ASN A 435 -30.46 -14.83 -3.29
CA ASN A 435 -30.96 -13.78 -4.17
C ASN A 435 -29.77 -13.14 -4.90
N THR A 436 -29.92 -12.84 -6.18
CA THR A 436 -28.82 -12.34 -7.03
C THR A 436 -29.33 -11.19 -7.88
N VAL A 437 -28.80 -9.98 -7.67
CA VAL A 437 -29.19 -8.79 -8.43
C VAL A 437 -28.07 -8.33 -9.35
N GLN A 438 -28.34 -8.34 -10.65
CA GLN A 438 -27.37 -7.88 -11.65
C GLN A 438 -27.23 -6.36 -11.63
N VAL A 439 -26.00 -5.89 -11.81
CA VAL A 439 -25.61 -4.47 -11.87
C VAL A 439 -24.64 -4.23 -13.05
N PRO A 440 -24.48 -2.99 -13.54
CA PRO A 440 -23.53 -2.70 -14.60
C PRO A 440 -22.08 -3.03 -14.23
N ILE A 441 -21.26 -3.36 -15.22
CA ILE A 441 -19.80 -3.45 -15.06
C ILE A 441 -19.25 -2.06 -14.70
N GLY A 442 -18.33 -2.00 -13.74
CA GLY A 442 -17.82 -0.75 -13.17
C GLY A 442 -18.62 -0.22 -11.96
N THR A 443 -19.53 -1.02 -11.40
CA THR A 443 -20.29 -0.64 -10.20
C THR A 443 -19.43 -0.68 -8.93
N ILE A 444 -19.28 0.46 -8.25
CA ILE A 444 -18.79 0.53 -6.87
C ILE A 444 -19.95 0.24 -5.92
N VAL A 445 -19.69 -0.57 -4.90
CA VAL A 445 -20.51 -0.63 -3.70
C VAL A 445 -19.76 0.04 -2.56
N ARG A 446 -20.38 1.03 -1.92
CA ARG A 446 -19.87 1.70 -0.71
C ARG A 446 -20.78 1.44 0.46
N HIS A 447 -20.21 1.27 1.65
CA HIS A 447 -20.97 1.33 2.88
C HIS A 447 -21.39 2.78 3.18
N VAL A 448 -22.37 2.99 4.07
CA VAL A 448 -22.96 4.33 4.36
C VAL A 448 -21.94 5.32 4.95
N ASP A 449 -20.86 4.81 5.54
CA ASP A 449 -19.69 5.59 6.01
C ASP A 449 -18.78 6.11 4.88
N GLY A 450 -19.08 5.80 3.62
CA GLY A 450 -18.30 6.19 2.44
C GLY A 450 -17.17 5.23 2.05
N LYS A 451 -16.88 4.20 2.85
CA LYS A 451 -15.87 3.17 2.57
C LYS A 451 -16.30 2.33 1.37
N ILE A 452 -15.43 2.19 0.37
CA ILE A 452 -15.62 1.26 -0.74
C ILE A 452 -15.50 -0.16 -0.20
N VAL A 453 -16.55 -0.98 -0.40
CA VAL A 453 -16.58 -2.39 0.01
C VAL A 453 -16.48 -3.35 -1.18
N ALA A 454 -16.87 -2.91 -2.39
CA ALA A 454 -16.66 -3.66 -3.63
C ALA A 454 -16.49 -2.74 -4.84
N ASP A 455 -15.83 -3.27 -5.87
CA ASP A 455 -15.57 -2.62 -7.15
C ASP A 455 -15.75 -3.70 -8.23
N LEU A 456 -16.89 -3.70 -8.91
CA LEU A 456 -17.33 -4.79 -9.79
C LEU A 456 -16.88 -4.51 -11.22
N ASP A 457 -15.57 -4.60 -11.46
CA ASP A 457 -14.89 -4.11 -12.67
C ASP A 457 -14.88 -5.07 -13.87
N ARG A 458 -15.43 -6.28 -13.72
CA ARG A 458 -15.42 -7.35 -14.75
C ARG A 458 -16.77 -8.06 -14.89
N PRO A 459 -17.12 -8.57 -16.09
CA PRO A 459 -18.27 -9.46 -16.26
C PRO A 459 -18.21 -10.66 -15.30
N GLY A 460 -19.36 -11.03 -14.73
CA GLY A 460 -19.51 -12.17 -13.84
C GLY A 460 -18.92 -11.99 -12.43
N MET A 461 -18.27 -10.87 -12.13
CA MET A 461 -17.75 -10.59 -10.79
C MET A 461 -18.90 -10.46 -9.78
N MET A 462 -18.76 -11.11 -8.62
CA MET A 462 -19.79 -11.20 -7.58
C MET A 462 -19.36 -10.53 -6.28
N PHE A 463 -20.29 -9.84 -5.62
CA PHE A 463 -20.14 -9.31 -4.26
C PHE A 463 -21.31 -9.74 -3.38
N ILE A 464 -21.01 -10.31 -2.21
CA ILE A 464 -22.01 -10.68 -1.19
C ILE A 464 -22.33 -9.42 -0.38
N ALA A 465 -23.50 -8.82 -0.62
CA ALA A 465 -23.93 -7.61 0.10
C ALA A 465 -24.48 -7.90 1.50
N ALA A 466 -24.90 -9.13 1.79
CA ALA A 466 -25.28 -9.53 3.14
C ALA A 466 -25.17 -11.06 3.27
N ARG A 467 -24.96 -11.55 4.50
CA ARG A 467 -24.95 -12.98 4.82
C ARG A 467 -26.24 -13.40 5.50
N GLY A 468 -26.78 -14.53 5.07
CA GLY A 468 -27.96 -15.14 5.65
C GLY A 468 -27.67 -15.67 7.04
N GLY A 469 -28.71 -15.73 7.86
CA GLY A 469 -28.61 -16.32 9.20
C GLY A 469 -28.22 -17.79 9.11
N ALA A 470 -27.31 -18.23 9.98
CA ALA A 470 -27.00 -19.64 10.14
C ALA A 470 -28.26 -20.45 10.54
N GLY A 471 -28.38 -21.67 10.02
CA GLY A 471 -29.45 -22.60 10.38
C GLY A 471 -29.44 -22.93 11.88
N GLY A 472 -30.63 -23.22 12.42
CA GLY A 472 -30.80 -23.57 13.82
C GLY A 472 -30.46 -25.04 14.13
N HIS A 473 -29.97 -25.31 15.34
CA HIS A 473 -29.69 -26.67 15.79
C HIS A 473 -30.93 -27.35 16.39
N GLY A 474 -31.30 -28.52 15.86
CA GLY A 474 -32.35 -29.38 16.41
C GLY A 474 -31.97 -30.01 17.75
N ASN A 475 -32.93 -30.68 18.40
CA ASN A 475 -32.73 -31.27 19.72
C ASN A 475 -31.67 -32.39 19.77
N ALA A 476 -31.50 -33.15 18.69
CA ALA A 476 -30.45 -34.16 18.55
C ALA A 476 -29.03 -33.61 18.78
N PHE A 477 -28.78 -32.33 18.44
CA PHE A 477 -27.49 -31.66 18.69
C PHE A 477 -27.19 -31.45 20.18
N PHE A 478 -28.21 -31.41 21.03
CA PHE A 478 -28.09 -31.20 22.47
C PHE A 478 -28.04 -32.50 23.29
N LYS A 479 -28.00 -33.67 22.62
CA LYS A 479 -27.98 -34.99 23.24
C LYS A 479 -26.64 -35.22 23.94
N SER A 480 -26.68 -35.80 25.14
CA SER A 480 -25.48 -36.04 25.95
C SER A 480 -25.65 -37.27 26.85
N ASN A 481 -24.53 -37.78 27.38
CA ASN A 481 -24.55 -38.95 28.28
C ASN A 481 -25.44 -38.77 29.52
N VAL A 482 -25.70 -37.51 29.94
CA VAL A 482 -26.55 -37.16 31.09
C VAL A 482 -27.99 -36.81 30.66
N ASN A 483 -28.19 -36.34 29.43
CA ASN A 483 -29.53 -36.04 28.88
C ASN A 483 -29.68 -36.66 27.48
N GLN A 484 -30.30 -37.83 27.45
CA GLN A 484 -30.51 -38.63 26.24
C GLN A 484 -31.72 -38.19 25.41
N SER A 485 -32.63 -37.38 25.98
CA SER A 485 -33.84 -36.91 25.30
C SER A 485 -34.04 -35.39 25.53
N PRO A 486 -33.25 -34.52 24.89
CA PRO A 486 -33.39 -33.08 25.06
C PRO A 486 -34.69 -32.56 24.43
N GLU A 487 -35.41 -31.71 25.17
CA GLU A 487 -36.60 -30.99 24.68
C GLU A 487 -36.27 -29.59 24.11
N ILE A 488 -34.98 -29.23 24.07
CA ILE A 488 -34.50 -27.91 23.65
C ILE A 488 -34.08 -27.89 22.18
N SER A 489 -34.31 -26.77 21.51
CA SER A 489 -33.83 -26.50 20.15
C SER A 489 -33.37 -25.05 20.00
N GLU A 490 -32.65 -24.77 18.93
CA GLU A 490 -32.14 -23.47 18.56
C GLU A 490 -32.74 -23.04 17.21
N TYR A 491 -33.35 -21.85 17.14
CA TYR A 491 -33.82 -21.24 15.89
C TYR A 491 -32.66 -20.86 14.95
N GLY A 492 -32.95 -20.40 13.73
CA GLY A 492 -31.95 -19.72 12.91
C GLY A 492 -31.33 -18.49 13.60
N ALA A 493 -30.19 -18.04 13.10
CA ALA A 493 -29.71 -16.69 13.36
C ALA A 493 -30.46 -15.68 12.47
N ILE A 494 -30.37 -14.40 12.81
CA ILE A 494 -30.83 -13.30 11.97
C ILE A 494 -29.77 -13.08 10.86
N GLY A 495 -30.22 -12.88 9.62
CA GLY A 495 -29.30 -12.49 8.53
C GLY A 495 -28.85 -11.03 8.67
N GLU A 496 -27.66 -10.72 8.16
CA GLU A 496 -27.10 -9.37 8.16
C GLU A 496 -28.05 -8.37 7.50
N SER A 497 -28.21 -7.17 8.06
CA SER A 497 -28.95 -6.08 7.45
C SER A 497 -27.99 -4.92 7.25
N LEU A 498 -27.59 -4.69 6.01
CA LEU A 498 -26.53 -3.76 5.63
C LEU A 498 -27.03 -2.81 4.53
N GLN A 499 -26.73 -1.53 4.68
CA GLN A 499 -27.11 -0.48 3.74
C GLN A 499 -25.88 -0.04 2.94
N TYR A 500 -26.07 0.17 1.64
CA TYR A 500 -25.01 0.56 0.73
C TYR A 500 -25.43 1.72 -0.18
N VAL A 501 -24.45 2.56 -0.52
CA VAL A 501 -24.53 3.49 -1.64
C VAL A 501 -23.89 2.81 -2.84
N VAL A 502 -24.66 2.59 -3.90
CA VAL A 502 -24.21 1.90 -5.11
C VAL A 502 -24.04 2.94 -6.22
N GLU A 503 -22.84 3.03 -6.79
CA GLU A 503 -22.46 4.05 -7.78
C GLU A 503 -21.84 3.37 -9.00
N VAL A 504 -22.34 3.63 -10.22
CA VAL A 504 -21.62 3.19 -11.43
C VAL A 504 -20.46 4.14 -11.70
N ARG A 505 -19.22 3.63 -11.77
CA ARG A 505 -18.12 4.36 -12.42
C ARG A 505 -18.34 4.36 -13.93
N SER A 506 -19.06 5.36 -14.42
CA SER A 506 -18.90 5.74 -15.82
C SER A 506 -17.44 6.13 -16.04
N MET A 507 -16.73 5.32 -16.83
CA MET A 507 -15.45 5.70 -17.43
C MET A 507 -15.73 6.53 -18.68
N ALA A 508 -14.84 7.45 -19.03
CA ALA A 508 -14.95 8.16 -20.30
C ALA A 508 -14.69 7.20 -21.45
N HIS A 509 -15.56 7.21 -22.46
CA HIS A 509 -15.39 6.41 -23.67
C HIS A 509 -14.20 6.91 -24.51
N ILE A 510 -13.92 8.21 -24.46
CA ILE A 510 -12.93 8.88 -25.31
C ILE A 510 -12.03 9.80 -24.48
N GLY A 511 -10.71 9.72 -24.72
CA GLY A 511 -9.70 10.55 -24.05
C GLY A 511 -9.13 11.62 -24.99
N LEU A 512 -9.19 12.89 -24.60
CA LEU A 512 -8.57 14.01 -25.32
C LEU A 512 -7.12 14.20 -24.85
N ILE A 513 -6.15 13.94 -25.74
CA ILE A 513 -4.71 14.02 -25.47
C ILE A 513 -4.11 15.19 -26.26
N GLY A 514 -3.07 15.83 -25.76
CA GLY A 514 -2.41 16.96 -26.43
C GLY A 514 -1.44 17.69 -25.51
N LEU A 515 -0.52 18.48 -26.09
CA LEU A 515 0.41 19.32 -25.34
C LEU A 515 -0.33 20.36 -24.46
N PRO A 516 0.34 20.98 -23.46
CA PRO A 516 -0.18 22.18 -22.80
C PRO A 516 -0.62 23.24 -23.83
N ASN A 517 -1.67 23.99 -23.52
CA ASN A 517 -2.22 25.07 -24.38
C ASN A 517 -2.75 24.69 -25.77
N ALA A 518 -2.74 23.40 -26.17
CA ALA A 518 -3.38 22.91 -27.40
C ALA A 518 -4.92 23.09 -27.46
N GLY A 519 -5.55 23.53 -26.36
CA GLY A 519 -6.97 23.89 -26.32
C GLY A 519 -7.93 22.77 -25.88
N LYS A 520 -7.43 21.64 -25.36
CA LYS A 520 -8.23 20.49 -24.89
C LYS A 520 -9.43 20.87 -24.01
N SER A 521 -9.19 21.62 -22.93
CA SER A 521 -10.25 22.04 -22.00
C SER A 521 -11.20 23.07 -22.61
N THR A 522 -10.80 23.78 -23.66
CA THR A 522 -11.69 24.66 -24.44
C THR A 522 -12.61 23.81 -25.29
N LEU A 523 -12.06 22.81 -26.00
CA LEU A 523 -12.84 21.87 -26.80
C LEU A 523 -13.83 21.07 -25.95
N LEU A 524 -13.41 20.56 -24.78
CA LEU A 524 -14.31 19.83 -23.88
C LEU A 524 -15.51 20.68 -23.44
N ARG A 525 -15.32 21.99 -23.24
CA ARG A 525 -16.42 22.92 -22.92
C ARG A 525 -17.30 23.23 -24.13
N ALA A 526 -16.76 23.21 -25.35
CA ALA A 526 -17.52 23.44 -26.58
C ALA A 526 -18.38 22.23 -26.98
N ILE A 527 -17.93 21.00 -26.73
CA ILE A 527 -18.65 19.76 -27.10
C ILE A 527 -19.61 19.26 -26.00
N SER A 528 -19.43 19.68 -24.75
CA SER A 528 -20.24 19.22 -23.61
C SER A 528 -21.42 20.16 -23.36
N ARG A 529 -22.66 19.65 -23.51
CA ARG A 529 -23.90 20.43 -23.21
C ARG A 529 -23.98 20.84 -21.74
N ALA A 530 -23.42 20.02 -20.83
CA ALA A 530 -23.28 20.34 -19.41
C ALA A 530 -21.91 20.97 -19.11
N ARG A 531 -21.83 21.85 -18.09
CA ARG A 531 -20.53 22.30 -17.55
C ARG A 531 -19.68 21.08 -17.15
N PRO A 532 -18.45 20.90 -17.68
CA PRO A 532 -17.64 19.72 -17.39
C PRO A 532 -17.44 19.50 -15.89
N LYS A 533 -17.84 18.33 -15.40
CA LYS A 533 -17.75 17.98 -13.97
C LYS A 533 -16.32 17.56 -13.64
N ILE A 534 -15.83 18.02 -12.49
CA ILE A 534 -14.52 17.62 -11.96
C ILE A 534 -14.69 16.26 -11.28
N ALA A 535 -14.19 15.20 -11.91
CA ALA A 535 -14.33 13.85 -11.37
C ALA A 535 -13.18 13.52 -10.40
N ALA A 536 -13.52 13.21 -9.14
CA ALA A 536 -12.55 12.83 -8.12
C ALA A 536 -12.41 11.30 -8.05
N TYR A 537 -11.38 10.75 -8.72
CA TYR A 537 -11.13 9.31 -8.71
C TYR A 537 -10.14 8.93 -7.60
N PRO A 538 -10.29 7.76 -6.94
CA PRO A 538 -9.41 7.33 -5.84
C PRO A 538 -7.93 7.15 -6.23
N PHE A 539 -7.65 7.07 -7.53
CA PHE A 539 -6.35 6.79 -8.13
C PHE A 539 -5.77 7.99 -8.90
N THR A 540 -6.28 9.21 -8.69
CA THR A 540 -5.83 10.42 -9.40
C THR A 540 -5.22 11.47 -8.47
N THR A 541 -4.01 11.93 -8.78
CA THR A 541 -3.41 13.15 -8.19
C THR A 541 -3.93 14.44 -8.83
N LEU A 542 -4.38 14.38 -10.08
CA LEU A 542 -5.06 15.48 -10.80
C LEU A 542 -6.44 15.00 -11.24
N LYS A 543 -7.50 15.73 -10.85
CA LYS A 543 -8.88 15.37 -11.19
C LYS A 543 -9.15 15.68 -12.67
N PRO A 544 -9.43 14.69 -13.54
CA PRO A 544 -9.76 14.97 -14.94
C PRO A 544 -11.11 15.68 -15.04
N HIS A 545 -11.26 16.53 -16.06
CA HIS A 545 -12.55 17.10 -16.43
C HIS A 545 -13.28 16.13 -17.35
N ILE A 546 -14.55 15.85 -17.05
CA ILE A 546 -15.40 15.01 -17.90
C ILE A 546 -16.57 15.83 -18.43
N GLY A 547 -16.71 15.80 -19.75
CA GLY A 547 -17.85 16.34 -20.48
C GLY A 547 -18.73 15.22 -21.01
N MET A 548 -20.01 15.50 -21.16
CA MET A 548 -20.97 14.58 -21.77
C MET A 548 -21.44 15.17 -23.10
N ILE A 549 -21.20 14.43 -24.18
CA ILE A 549 -21.82 14.70 -25.47
C ILE A 549 -23.14 13.95 -25.48
N GLU A 550 -24.23 14.66 -25.76
CA GLU A 550 -25.55 14.06 -25.99
C GLU A 550 -25.85 14.14 -27.48
N TYR A 551 -26.26 13.01 -28.06
CA TYR A 551 -26.73 12.92 -29.43
C TYR A 551 -28.26 12.95 -29.48
N ASP A 552 -28.82 13.19 -30.66
CA ASP A 552 -30.27 13.37 -30.84
C ASP A 552 -31.05 12.05 -30.73
N ASP A 553 -30.36 10.90 -30.75
CA ASP A 553 -30.88 9.56 -30.43
C ASP A 553 -30.82 9.23 -28.92
N TYR A 554 -30.58 10.23 -28.07
CA TYR A 554 -30.43 10.14 -26.60
C TYR A 554 -29.23 9.33 -26.10
N GLU A 555 -28.37 8.81 -26.98
CA GLU A 555 -27.11 8.20 -26.58
C GLU A 555 -26.13 9.25 -26.04
N GLN A 556 -25.38 8.87 -25.00
CA GLN A 556 -24.49 9.77 -24.27
C GLN A 556 -23.05 9.28 -24.31
N VAL A 557 -22.15 10.10 -24.85
CA VAL A 557 -20.71 9.79 -24.93
C VAL A 557 -19.94 10.62 -23.93
N ALA A 558 -19.38 9.95 -22.92
CA ALA A 558 -18.50 10.55 -21.94
C ALA A 558 -17.10 10.78 -22.55
N VAL A 559 -16.61 12.02 -22.46
CA VAL A 559 -15.30 12.44 -22.96
C VAL A 559 -14.47 13.03 -21.82
N ALA A 560 -13.23 12.60 -21.67
CA ALA A 560 -12.30 13.10 -20.64
C ALA A 560 -11.22 14.00 -21.24
N ASP A 561 -11.01 15.18 -20.66
CA ASP A 561 -9.80 15.97 -20.88
C ASP A 561 -8.66 15.38 -20.05
N MET A 562 -7.66 14.85 -20.75
CA MET A 562 -6.46 14.31 -20.13
C MET A 562 -5.45 15.47 -19.94
N PRO A 563 -5.05 15.86 -18.71
CA PRO A 563 -4.04 16.90 -18.47
C PRO A 563 -2.81 16.78 -19.40
N GLY A 564 -2.32 17.93 -19.88
CA GLY A 564 -1.39 17.96 -21.00
C GLY A 564 -0.11 17.16 -20.75
N LEU A 565 0.20 16.25 -21.69
CA LEU A 565 1.49 15.56 -21.73
C LEU A 565 2.59 16.59 -21.96
N ILE A 566 3.52 16.67 -21.01
CA ILE A 566 4.81 17.32 -21.21
C ILE A 566 5.85 16.28 -21.67
N GLU A 567 6.90 16.76 -22.33
CA GLU A 567 8.03 15.94 -22.75
C GLU A 567 8.66 15.22 -21.54
N ASN A 568 9.01 13.94 -21.70
CA ASN A 568 9.48 13.03 -20.65
C ASN A 568 8.44 12.70 -19.55
N SER A 569 7.14 12.87 -19.80
CA SER A 569 6.05 12.40 -18.92
C SER A 569 6.19 10.93 -18.51
N HIS A 570 6.54 10.03 -19.43
CA HIS A 570 6.76 8.60 -19.16
C HIS A 570 7.88 8.31 -18.15
N LYS A 571 8.92 9.16 -18.07
CA LYS A 571 10.05 9.02 -17.13
C LYS A 571 9.76 9.60 -15.74
N ASN A 572 8.73 10.44 -15.60
CA ASN A 572 8.39 11.09 -14.34
C ASN A 572 7.68 10.15 -13.35
N LYS A 573 8.48 9.54 -12.46
CA LYS A 573 8.06 8.62 -11.38
C LYS A 573 6.86 9.16 -10.60
N GLY A 574 5.68 8.55 -10.83
CA GLY A 574 4.48 8.72 -10.01
C GLY A 574 3.34 9.51 -10.67
N LEU A 575 3.63 10.58 -11.42
CA LEU A 575 2.60 11.44 -12.02
C LEU A 575 2.20 10.98 -13.43
N GLY A 576 3.16 10.83 -14.35
CA GLY A 576 2.87 10.45 -15.75
C GLY A 576 2.29 9.03 -15.89
N ILE A 577 2.84 8.06 -15.16
CA ILE A 577 2.35 6.67 -15.14
C ILE A 577 0.92 6.58 -14.59
N THR A 578 0.59 7.34 -13.55
CA THR A 578 -0.75 7.33 -12.96
C THR A 578 -1.77 8.01 -13.87
N PHE A 579 -1.32 9.01 -14.62
CA PHE A 579 -2.10 9.73 -15.62
C PHE A 579 -2.38 8.89 -16.89
N LEU A 580 -1.38 8.21 -17.45
CA LEU A 580 -1.57 7.40 -18.66
C LEU A 580 -2.41 6.13 -18.42
N LYS A 581 -2.55 5.68 -17.17
CA LYS A 581 -3.60 4.72 -16.73
C LYS A 581 -5.05 5.21 -16.96
N HIS A 582 -5.27 6.45 -17.38
CA HIS A 582 -6.58 6.90 -17.88
C HIS A 582 -6.73 6.68 -19.38
N ALA A 583 -5.65 6.81 -20.17
CA ALA A 583 -5.68 6.44 -21.59
C ALA A 583 -5.99 4.95 -21.74
N GLU A 584 -5.43 4.10 -20.87
CA GLU A 584 -5.75 2.67 -20.80
C GLU A 584 -7.24 2.35 -20.60
N ARG A 585 -8.02 3.30 -20.08
CA ARG A 585 -9.46 3.16 -19.81
C ARG A 585 -10.36 3.85 -20.84
N CYS A 586 -9.80 4.64 -21.75
CA CYS A 586 -10.54 5.28 -22.84
C CYS A 586 -10.54 4.37 -24.07
N ALA A 587 -11.71 4.01 -24.60
CA ALA A 587 -11.83 3.07 -25.71
C ALA A 587 -11.25 3.63 -27.04
N ALA A 588 -11.31 4.95 -27.25
CA ALA A 588 -10.59 5.66 -28.31
C ALA A 588 -9.81 6.89 -27.79
N LEU A 589 -8.80 7.32 -28.55
CA LEU A 589 -7.93 8.45 -28.22
C LEU A 589 -8.03 9.55 -29.30
N VAL A 590 -8.17 10.80 -28.87
CA VAL A 590 -8.27 11.97 -29.76
C VAL A 590 -7.11 12.90 -29.47
N PHE A 591 -6.20 13.06 -30.43
CA PHE A 591 -5.03 13.92 -30.35
C PHE A 591 -5.38 15.34 -30.80
N ILE A 592 -5.25 16.30 -29.89
CA ILE A 592 -5.50 17.72 -30.14
C ILE A 592 -4.16 18.39 -30.38
N VAL A 593 -3.96 18.81 -31.63
CA VAL A 593 -2.75 19.45 -32.16
C VAL A 593 -3.03 20.93 -32.39
N ASP A 594 -2.06 21.77 -32.03
CA ASP A 594 -2.12 23.22 -32.20
C ASP A 594 -1.50 23.61 -33.55
N VAL A 595 -2.30 24.05 -34.53
CA VAL A 595 -1.78 24.32 -35.88
C VAL A 595 -1.03 25.64 -36.02
N THR A 596 -1.01 26.49 -34.98
CA THR A 596 -0.21 27.72 -34.99
C THR A 596 1.24 27.53 -34.58
N LEU A 597 1.65 26.28 -34.30
CA LEU A 597 3.06 25.93 -34.13
C LEU A 597 3.72 25.86 -35.52
N ASP A 598 5.01 26.18 -35.60
CA ASP A 598 5.76 26.11 -36.87
C ASP A 598 5.78 24.67 -37.45
N GLU A 599 5.86 23.66 -36.58
CA GLU A 599 5.97 22.25 -36.94
C GLU A 599 4.95 21.37 -36.17
N PRO A 600 3.64 21.42 -36.48
CA PRO A 600 2.61 20.74 -35.68
C PRO A 600 2.67 19.20 -35.74
N TRP A 601 3.38 18.63 -36.71
CA TRP A 601 3.58 17.17 -36.80
C TRP A 601 4.52 16.66 -35.69
N GLU A 602 5.58 17.40 -35.34
CA GLU A 602 6.48 17.02 -34.24
C GLU A 602 5.73 16.96 -32.90
N ALA A 603 4.80 17.90 -32.68
CA ALA A 603 3.93 17.88 -31.51
C ALA A 603 3.09 16.58 -31.43
N LEU A 604 2.67 16.01 -32.56
CA LEU A 604 1.99 14.71 -32.59
C LEU A 604 2.97 13.55 -32.36
N GLU A 605 4.16 13.59 -32.95
CA GLU A 605 5.20 12.57 -32.75
C GLU A 605 5.62 12.44 -31.29
N ILE A 606 5.83 13.57 -30.59
CA ILE A 606 6.12 13.61 -29.15
C ILE A 606 4.99 12.92 -28.37
N LEU A 607 3.73 13.23 -28.67
CA LEU A 607 2.58 12.63 -27.98
C LEU A 607 2.48 11.11 -28.24
N ARG A 608 2.72 10.65 -29.47
CA ARG A 608 2.73 9.23 -29.83
C ARG A 608 3.89 8.49 -29.18
N TYR A 609 5.07 9.10 -29.12
CA TYR A 609 6.25 8.55 -28.43
C TYR A 609 5.99 8.38 -26.93
N GLU A 610 5.49 9.40 -26.25
CA GLU A 610 5.16 9.36 -24.82
C GLU A 610 4.12 8.27 -24.48
N ILE A 611 3.11 8.08 -25.34
CA ILE A 611 2.12 7.00 -25.21
C ILE A 611 2.77 5.62 -25.43
N ASN A 612 3.58 5.47 -26.48
CA ASN A 612 4.22 4.20 -26.81
C ASN A 612 5.19 3.74 -25.71
N GLN A 613 5.98 4.66 -25.16
CA GLN A 613 6.90 4.38 -24.04
C GLN A 613 6.18 3.97 -22.74
N PHE A 614 4.89 4.27 -22.61
CA PHE A 614 4.10 3.86 -21.47
C PHE A 614 3.41 2.51 -21.68
N ASN A 615 2.72 2.32 -22.80
CA ASN A 615 2.08 1.06 -23.17
C ASN A 615 1.81 1.01 -24.68
N GLU A 616 2.54 0.15 -25.39
CA GLU A 616 2.43 -0.03 -26.85
C GLU A 616 0.98 -0.31 -27.30
N LYS A 617 0.19 -1.01 -26.49
CA LYS A 617 -1.23 -1.35 -26.76
C LYS A 617 -2.18 -0.16 -26.80
N LEU A 618 -1.70 1.04 -26.48
CA LEU A 618 -2.47 2.27 -26.67
C LEU A 618 -2.43 2.74 -28.13
N ASN A 619 -1.39 2.37 -28.90
CA ASN A 619 -1.33 2.69 -30.32
C ASN A 619 -2.31 1.88 -31.16
N ASP A 620 -2.67 0.66 -30.71
CA ASP A 620 -3.65 -0.21 -31.37
C ASP A 620 -5.10 0.28 -31.28
N ARG A 621 -5.38 1.32 -30.46
CA ARG A 621 -6.73 1.87 -30.27
C ARG A 621 -7.10 2.81 -31.43
N PRO A 622 -8.39 2.96 -31.78
CA PRO A 622 -8.81 3.96 -32.75
C PRO A 622 -8.33 5.36 -32.36
N GLN A 623 -7.64 6.02 -33.31
CA GLN A 623 -7.02 7.34 -33.13
C GLN A 623 -7.66 8.36 -34.08
N LEU A 624 -7.84 9.58 -33.59
CA LEU A 624 -8.31 10.73 -34.37
C LEU A 624 -7.42 11.94 -34.08
N VAL A 625 -7.02 12.67 -35.11
CA VAL A 625 -6.28 13.93 -34.97
C VAL A 625 -7.22 15.11 -35.16
N VAL A 626 -7.15 16.07 -34.25
CA VAL A 626 -7.93 17.31 -34.24
C VAL A 626 -6.96 18.47 -34.37
N ALA A 627 -6.95 19.07 -35.55
CA ALA A 627 -6.17 20.26 -35.87
C ALA A 627 -6.92 21.50 -35.36
N ASN A 628 -6.54 22.00 -34.18
CA ASN A 628 -7.25 23.05 -33.46
C ASN A 628 -6.57 24.42 -33.63
N LYS A 629 -7.37 25.48 -33.44
CA LYS A 629 -7.05 26.91 -33.65
C LYS A 629 -6.98 27.36 -35.12
N MET A 630 -7.84 26.81 -35.97
CA MET A 630 -8.03 27.28 -37.35
C MET A 630 -8.51 28.74 -37.49
N ASP A 631 -8.81 29.43 -36.39
CA ASP A 631 -9.16 30.87 -36.34
C ASP A 631 -7.96 31.83 -36.34
N LEU A 632 -6.72 31.30 -36.33
CA LEU A 632 -5.48 32.08 -36.24
C LEU A 632 -4.70 32.07 -37.57
N PRO A 633 -3.81 33.05 -37.82
CA PRO A 633 -2.97 33.07 -39.02
C PRO A 633 -2.09 31.83 -39.15
N ASP A 634 -1.61 31.57 -40.38
CA ASP A 634 -0.77 30.43 -40.78
C ASP A 634 -1.37 29.02 -40.61
N ALA A 635 -2.50 28.89 -39.90
CA ALA A 635 -3.22 27.64 -39.66
C ALA A 635 -3.53 26.82 -40.91
N GLU A 636 -3.97 27.45 -42.01
CA GLU A 636 -4.32 26.74 -43.25
C GLU A 636 -3.08 26.16 -43.96
N ARG A 637 -1.97 26.90 -43.95
CA ARG A 637 -0.67 26.42 -44.47
C ARG A 637 -0.19 25.23 -43.65
N ASN A 638 -0.23 25.37 -42.33
CA ASN A 638 0.25 24.35 -41.40
C ASN A 638 -0.64 23.10 -41.39
N LEU A 639 -1.96 23.25 -41.65
CA LEU A 639 -2.88 22.14 -41.87
C LEU A 639 -2.49 21.29 -43.09
N GLN A 640 -2.06 21.92 -44.20
CA GLN A 640 -1.60 21.17 -45.38
C GLN A 640 -0.29 20.42 -45.11
N LEU A 641 0.63 21.02 -44.38
CA LEU A 641 1.87 20.35 -43.95
C LEU A 641 1.59 19.18 -42.99
N LEU A 642 0.70 19.37 -42.01
CA LEU A 642 0.26 18.32 -41.08
C LEU A 642 -0.38 17.14 -41.84
N LYS A 643 -1.28 17.41 -42.80
CA LYS A 643 -1.89 16.38 -43.66
C LYS A 643 -0.90 15.62 -44.54
N LYS A 644 0.25 16.25 -44.88
CA LYS A 644 1.31 15.61 -45.68
C LYS A 644 2.21 14.70 -44.84
N ASN A 645 2.38 15.01 -43.55
CA ASN A 645 3.32 14.35 -42.65
C ASN A 645 2.66 13.33 -41.70
N VAL A 646 1.34 13.14 -41.74
CA VAL A 646 0.59 12.34 -40.75
C VAL A 646 -0.47 11.44 -41.41
N ASP A 647 -0.25 10.12 -41.36
CA ASP A 647 -1.18 9.08 -41.83
C ASP A 647 -2.29 8.75 -40.82
N LEU A 648 -3.01 9.76 -40.32
CA LEU A 648 -4.18 9.61 -39.46
C LEU A 648 -5.34 10.49 -39.94
N PRO A 649 -6.60 10.16 -39.62
CA PRO A 649 -7.73 11.04 -39.91
C PRO A 649 -7.57 12.38 -39.17
N ILE A 650 -7.57 13.50 -39.91
CA ILE A 650 -7.39 14.87 -39.39
C ILE A 650 -8.66 15.69 -39.59
N ILE A 651 -9.23 16.19 -38.50
CA ILE A 651 -10.36 17.14 -38.54
C ILE A 651 -9.87 18.54 -38.12
N PRO A 652 -9.91 19.54 -39.03
CA PRO A 652 -9.61 20.93 -38.69
C PRO A 652 -10.80 21.58 -37.97
N ILE A 653 -10.55 22.28 -36.85
CA ILE A 653 -11.58 22.98 -36.06
C ILE A 653 -11.06 24.30 -35.47
N SER A 654 -11.99 25.15 -35.02
CA SER A 654 -11.70 26.11 -33.95
C SER A 654 -12.59 25.82 -32.74
N ALA A 655 -11.99 25.31 -31.66
CA ALA A 655 -12.68 25.09 -30.39
C ALA A 655 -13.16 26.40 -29.73
N LYS A 656 -12.56 27.56 -30.10
CA LYS A 656 -12.89 28.88 -29.54
C LYS A 656 -14.06 29.54 -30.27
N VAL A 657 -14.10 29.41 -31.60
CA VAL A 657 -15.14 30.03 -32.46
C VAL A 657 -16.31 29.06 -32.70
N GLY A 658 -16.10 27.75 -32.52
CA GLY A 658 -17.09 26.70 -32.81
C GLY A 658 -16.99 26.15 -34.25
N THR A 659 -16.06 26.66 -35.06
CA THR A 659 -15.87 26.25 -36.46
C THR A 659 -15.64 24.75 -36.57
N ASN A 660 -16.46 24.09 -37.39
CA ASN A 660 -16.40 22.66 -37.74
C ASN A 660 -16.54 21.67 -36.56
N VAL A 661 -16.97 22.11 -35.38
CA VAL A 661 -17.16 21.24 -34.20
C VAL A 661 -18.25 20.18 -34.45
N SER A 662 -19.28 20.49 -35.26
CA SER A 662 -20.33 19.53 -35.62
C SER A 662 -19.83 18.34 -36.44
N ALA A 663 -18.81 18.51 -37.29
CA ALA A 663 -18.17 17.40 -38.00
C ALA A 663 -17.37 16.51 -37.03
N LEU A 664 -16.63 17.13 -36.10
CA LEU A 664 -15.94 16.39 -35.04
C LEU A 664 -16.90 15.53 -34.20
N LEU A 665 -18.08 16.05 -33.84
CA LEU A 665 -19.09 15.28 -33.11
C LEU A 665 -19.56 14.04 -33.88
N LYS A 666 -19.73 14.14 -35.21
CA LYS A 666 -20.10 12.99 -36.04
C LYS A 666 -19.01 11.91 -36.07
N GLU A 667 -17.75 12.30 -36.23
CA GLU A 667 -16.62 11.35 -36.24
C GLU A 667 -16.39 10.71 -34.86
N ILE A 668 -16.52 11.48 -33.78
CA ILE A 668 -16.56 10.98 -32.40
C ILE A 668 -17.67 9.93 -32.23
N ARG A 669 -18.83 10.11 -32.87
CA ARG A 669 -19.92 9.14 -32.81
C ARG A 669 -19.61 7.86 -33.58
N ILE A 670 -19.09 7.98 -34.80
CA ILE A 670 -18.69 6.83 -35.63
C ILE A 670 -17.65 5.98 -34.90
N LEU A 671 -16.64 6.61 -34.29
CA LEU A 671 -15.66 5.93 -33.44
C LEU A 671 -16.32 5.17 -32.27
N TYR A 672 -17.28 5.79 -31.59
CA TYR A 672 -17.99 5.18 -30.46
C TYR A 672 -18.87 3.98 -30.87
N ASP A 673 -19.60 4.08 -31.96
CA ASP A 673 -20.49 2.99 -32.42
C ASP A 673 -19.69 1.80 -32.96
N ASN A 674 -18.56 2.05 -33.64
CA ASN A 674 -17.64 0.99 -34.08
C ASN A 674 -17.07 0.20 -32.89
N LEU A 675 -16.74 0.87 -31.78
CA LEU A 675 -16.28 0.23 -30.54
C LEU A 675 -17.36 -0.69 -29.92
N LYS A 676 -18.64 -0.28 -29.92
CA LYS A 676 -19.76 -1.15 -29.48
C LYS A 676 -19.91 -2.40 -30.34
N GLY A 677 -19.62 -2.31 -31.64
CA GLY A 677 -19.73 -3.42 -32.60
C GLY A 677 -18.70 -4.54 -32.40
N ASP A 678 -17.49 -4.21 -31.93
CA ASP A 678 -16.44 -5.20 -31.70
C ASP A 678 -16.59 -5.93 -30.35
N GLU A 679 -17.13 -5.29 -29.32
CA GLU A 679 -17.43 -5.94 -28.04
C GLU A 679 -18.53 -7.01 -28.18
N THR A 680 -19.53 -6.76 -29.02
CA THR A 680 -20.63 -7.71 -29.27
C THR A 680 -20.22 -8.95 -30.06
N LYS A 681 -19.19 -8.87 -30.92
CA LYS A 681 -18.61 -10.04 -31.61
C LYS A 681 -17.74 -10.90 -30.69
N LYS A 682 -16.92 -10.27 -29.84
CA LYS A 682 -16.07 -11.02 -28.88
C LYS A 682 -16.86 -11.78 -27.82
N SER A 683 -18.11 -11.38 -27.54
CA SER A 683 -19.00 -12.15 -26.65
C SER A 683 -19.63 -13.38 -27.31
N THR A 684 -19.80 -13.40 -28.63
CA THR A 684 -20.38 -14.56 -29.35
C THR A 684 -19.35 -15.65 -29.63
N ASP A 685 -18.10 -15.30 -29.94
CA ASP A 685 -17.03 -16.30 -30.19
C ASP A 685 -16.64 -17.10 -28.94
N ASN A 686 -16.89 -16.58 -27.73
CA ASN A 686 -16.58 -17.27 -26.46
C ASN A 686 -17.66 -18.28 -26.00
N PHE A 687 -18.72 -18.49 -26.80
CA PHE A 687 -19.77 -19.50 -26.56
C PHE A 687 -19.86 -20.55 -27.68
N SER A 688 -18.82 -20.66 -28.52
CA SER A 688 -18.68 -21.66 -29.59
C SER A 688 -17.76 -22.82 -29.18
#